data_AF-A0A357CWX0-F1
#
_entry.id   AF-A0A357CWX0-F1
#
_cell.length_a   1.000
_cell.length_b   1.000
_cell.length_c   1.000
_cell.angle_alpha   90.00
_cell.angle_beta   90.00
_cell.angle_gamma   90.00
#
_symmetry.space_group_name_H-M   'P 1'
#
loop_
_entity.id
_entity.type
_entity.pdbx_description
1 polymer ?
#
loop_
_entity_poly.entity_id
_entity_poly.type
_entity_poly.pdbx_seq_one_letter_code
_entity_poly.pdbx_strand_id
1 'polypeptide(L)'
;MKEEFKKTFKRLCPSRAEEEVIQKIQSYKVRIDRENKTIEIDVVFFELVEYKHLFALEDSIKKAYELNSVRFFPSYPAKCFSEKCTERLVATLKRIFGSSIGNGFFEGSKTEYDADERRLVILLRDGLSARLLTESGVDKFFEECVAHQFGLNTKVFLQGQAAVNYEAPGFQTLRESASRVYRQLKEEETQGEKVSSFSPLEDADEVFYDRDNENIVKSGGMEFDIANPVASRFKSRIDDLIPIRKITDGDIVRFVGRMFDIESKENYDGNKINYKLYMTDLDSSVIVRLSLNKDNTLEMPGKQTCLIVEGKAAYNKFDDEVVVKGEYIASVKPVNRKDNHPTPRVELHMHTIMSALDALSNPEDIVRTALEWGMPAFAVTDHGNLQAFPEIMKACKKYKNIKPIYGMEGYLVDDSARAIFEYNQENNVSFKDGTFVIFDIETTGLSPKNCGITQIGALKYRGGEIIDCFETFVNPEMPIPEEITSLTGITDDMVKDAPSQKEAVKAFLEYAGNHMLVAHNAQFDIGFIRKVTSDNRMKFTNPFLDTVSVSRFINNDIFRHTLDALAKYFKLGEFDHHRAGDDTEMLAKIFEQLIRKLAVNGILDTDGVLEEMSRNSDPKRLKYHHIIILVKNRIGLKNLYKLVSRSNLEYFYRYPRIPKTLLKEYREGLILGSACVEGELYQAILDNKKQSDLVKIASFYDYLEIQPNSNNHFLIEEERLGADKAAAEKQLCDNVLKIIELGEKLNKPVCATGDVHFLNEEDEIYRKILQFGMKFQDYDRNPRLYFKTTQEMLDEFSFLGPKKAEEVVITNTRMIADMIENIKPIPDGQFTPKIDGAEEELTQICHSTAYEIYGKPLPDIVRERMDKELNSIIKNGFAVLYIIARRLVKNSEEHGYLVGSRGSVGSSFIATLAGISEVNPLPPHRLCPVCKKIEFFTDGKIASGFDLPDTYCEKCKVKMIQDGQDIPFETFLGFHGEKAPDIDLNFSSHVQGEAHKYTEVLFGKENIFRAGTVGTLQKKTCFGFLKDFLQSKGINLTKAEQNRLISGMVGVKRTTGQHPGGIVVIPKEYDIYDFTPVQHPADKAGSGVITTHFAFEYLHDTLLKLDILGHDAPTLYKVLEQYTGIDVRTIPMNDSKVLELLNSTESIGIKPEQIGSEIATFGLPELGTKYVRQMIIDTKPKNFSDLVQISGMSHGTGIWLG
;
A
#
# COMPACT_ATOMS: atom_id res chain seq x y z
N MET A 1 18.11 -37.21 -6.64
CA MET A 1 18.24 -36.22 -7.73
C MET A 1 17.69 -36.70 -9.07
N LYS A 2 18.24 -37.71 -9.77
CA LYS A 2 17.72 -38.15 -11.10
C LYS A 2 16.20 -38.41 -11.12
N GLU A 3 15.69 -39.18 -10.15
CA GLU A 3 14.26 -39.48 -10.03
C GLU A 3 13.39 -38.26 -9.68
N GLU A 4 13.96 -37.30 -8.95
CA GLU A 4 13.28 -36.06 -8.57
C GLU A 4 13.19 -35.08 -9.75
N PHE A 5 14.25 -34.98 -10.54
CA PHE A 5 14.28 -34.22 -11.78
C PHE A 5 13.26 -34.78 -12.79
N LYS A 6 13.20 -36.12 -12.95
CA LYS A 6 12.18 -36.79 -13.77
C LYS A 6 10.76 -36.60 -13.23
N LYS A 7 10.57 -36.58 -11.91
CA LYS A 7 9.28 -36.25 -11.28
C LYS A 7 8.85 -34.80 -11.50
N THR A 8 9.80 -33.88 -11.60
CA THR A 8 9.54 -32.46 -11.87
C THR A 8 9.18 -32.27 -13.34
N PHE A 9 9.93 -32.90 -14.25
CA PHE A 9 9.69 -32.86 -15.68
C PHE A 9 9.10 -34.18 -16.22
N LYS A 10 7.92 -34.58 -15.74
CA LYS A 10 7.24 -35.86 -16.07
C LYS A 10 7.03 -36.14 -17.56
N ARG A 11 6.84 -35.12 -18.40
CA ARG A 11 6.66 -35.23 -19.87
C ARG A 11 7.97 -35.36 -20.64
N LEU A 12 9.13 -35.21 -19.98
CA LEU A 12 10.43 -35.32 -20.61
C LEU A 12 10.82 -36.80 -20.78
N CYS A 13 11.10 -37.21 -22.02
CA CYS A 13 11.71 -38.49 -22.35
C CYS A 13 13.19 -38.25 -22.75
N PRO A 14 14.14 -38.23 -21.81
CA PRO A 14 15.53 -37.90 -22.11
C PRO A 14 16.21 -39.02 -22.91
N SER A 15 17.00 -38.63 -23.91
CA SER A 15 17.96 -39.48 -24.61
C SER A 15 19.09 -39.94 -23.69
N ARG A 16 19.89 -40.92 -24.13
CA ARG A 16 21.02 -41.45 -23.35
C ARG A 16 22.04 -40.37 -22.95
N ALA A 17 22.27 -39.38 -23.82
CA ALA A 17 23.18 -38.27 -23.56
C ALA A 17 22.61 -37.26 -22.55
N GLU A 18 21.30 -36.98 -22.62
CA GLU A 18 20.61 -36.11 -21.65
C GLU A 18 20.49 -36.78 -20.27
N GLU A 19 20.32 -38.11 -20.22
CA GLU A 19 20.36 -38.86 -18.97
C GLU A 19 21.72 -38.75 -18.26
N GLU A 20 22.81 -38.60 -19.01
CA GLU A 20 24.15 -38.41 -18.45
C GLU A 20 24.28 -37.04 -17.78
N VAL A 21 23.68 -36.00 -18.36
CA VAL A 21 23.60 -34.66 -17.74
C VAL A 21 22.76 -34.69 -16.47
N ILE A 22 21.58 -35.32 -16.52
CA ILE A 22 20.67 -35.40 -15.36
C ILE A 22 21.30 -36.16 -14.20
N GLN A 23 22.12 -37.19 -14.48
CA GLN A 23 22.84 -37.95 -13.45
C GLN A 23 23.87 -37.12 -12.70
N LYS A 24 24.41 -36.08 -13.33
CA LYS A 24 25.45 -35.22 -12.78
C LYS A 24 24.89 -34.06 -11.92
N ILE A 25 23.56 -33.94 -11.83
CA ILE A 25 22.88 -32.91 -11.04
C ILE A 25 23.02 -33.20 -9.54
N GLN A 26 23.64 -32.28 -8.82
CA GLN A 26 23.75 -32.29 -7.36
C GLN A 26 22.52 -31.65 -6.70
N SER A 27 22.08 -30.49 -7.21
CA SER A 27 20.86 -29.81 -6.79
C SER A 27 20.35 -28.91 -7.92
N TYR A 28 19.05 -28.58 -7.91
CA TYR A 28 18.49 -27.63 -8.87
C TYR A 28 17.29 -26.88 -8.28
N LYS A 29 17.02 -25.70 -8.81
CA LYS A 29 15.84 -24.88 -8.53
C LYS A 29 15.22 -24.43 -9.84
N VAL A 30 13.91 -24.57 -9.96
CA VAL A 30 13.16 -24.18 -11.16
C VAL A 30 12.39 -22.90 -10.86
N ARG A 31 12.54 -21.90 -11.74
CA ARG A 31 11.76 -20.67 -11.76
C ARG A 31 10.90 -20.68 -13.02
N ILE A 32 9.59 -20.44 -12.85
CA ILE A 32 8.61 -20.54 -13.94
C ILE A 32 7.92 -19.19 -14.10
N ASP A 33 7.99 -18.64 -15.31
CA ASP A 33 7.19 -17.51 -15.73
C ASP A 33 6.05 -18.04 -16.62
N ARG A 34 4.83 -17.99 -16.06
CA ARG A 34 3.63 -18.54 -16.71
C ARG A 34 3.09 -17.63 -17.82
N GLU A 35 3.33 -16.33 -17.75
CA GLU A 35 2.86 -15.35 -18.74
C GLU A 35 3.68 -15.47 -20.01
N ASN A 36 5.00 -15.55 -19.88
CA ASN A 36 5.92 -15.65 -21.02
C ASN A 36 6.18 -17.09 -21.48
N LYS A 37 5.60 -18.10 -20.82
CA LYS A 37 5.88 -19.54 -21.03
C LYS A 37 7.38 -19.85 -21.01
N THR A 38 8.10 -19.32 -20.04
CA THR A 38 9.56 -19.54 -19.91
C THR A 38 9.91 -20.25 -18.60
N ILE A 39 10.96 -21.05 -18.65
CA ILE A 39 11.50 -21.75 -17.49
C ILE A 39 12.99 -21.48 -17.37
N GLU A 40 13.41 -21.08 -16.17
CA GLU A 40 14.82 -20.95 -15.79
C GLU A 40 15.17 -22.01 -14.73
N ILE A 41 16.33 -22.65 -14.91
CA ILE A 41 16.76 -23.77 -14.06
C ILE A 41 18.16 -23.46 -13.54
N ASP A 42 18.23 -23.00 -12.29
CA ASP A 42 19.50 -22.88 -11.57
C ASP A 42 19.93 -24.29 -11.17
N VAL A 43 21.07 -24.77 -11.66
CA VAL A 43 21.51 -26.15 -11.42
C VAL A 43 22.96 -26.20 -10.95
N VAL A 44 23.21 -27.01 -9.94
CA VAL A 44 24.56 -27.31 -9.44
C VAL A 44 24.93 -28.71 -9.91
N PHE A 45 26.08 -28.84 -10.58
CA PHE A 45 26.65 -30.12 -11.00
C PHE A 45 27.89 -30.44 -10.16
N PHE A 46 28.11 -31.72 -9.84
CA PHE A 46 29.32 -32.13 -9.11
C PHE A 46 30.56 -32.29 -10.02
N GLU A 47 30.36 -32.31 -11.35
CA GLU A 47 31.41 -32.37 -12.37
C GLU A 47 30.97 -31.67 -13.67
N LEU A 48 31.91 -31.46 -14.61
CA LEU A 48 31.59 -30.85 -15.90
C LEU A 48 30.66 -31.72 -16.74
N VAL A 49 29.65 -31.08 -17.30
CA VAL A 49 28.76 -31.65 -18.34
C VAL A 49 29.10 -31.06 -19.69
N GLU A 50 28.95 -31.86 -20.75
CA GLU A 50 29.07 -31.37 -22.11
C GLU A 50 27.93 -30.40 -22.44
N TYR A 51 28.28 -29.19 -22.87
CA TYR A 51 27.30 -28.13 -23.18
C TYR A 51 26.34 -28.53 -24.30
N LYS A 52 26.77 -29.38 -25.24
CA LYS A 52 25.90 -29.92 -26.31
C LYS A 52 24.75 -30.73 -25.73
N HIS A 53 25.03 -31.56 -24.73
CA HIS A 53 24.00 -32.36 -24.05
C HIS A 53 23.14 -31.50 -23.13
N LEU A 54 23.70 -30.45 -22.51
CA LEU A 54 22.94 -29.49 -21.70
C LEU A 54 21.94 -28.69 -22.55
N PHE A 55 22.36 -28.18 -23.71
CA PHE A 55 21.47 -27.46 -24.63
C PHE A 55 20.44 -28.39 -25.29
N ALA A 56 20.80 -29.65 -25.57
CA ALA A 56 19.82 -30.64 -26.00
C ALA A 56 18.72 -30.85 -24.95
N LEU A 57 19.10 -30.96 -23.67
CA LEU A 57 18.16 -31.09 -22.56
C LEU A 57 17.24 -29.86 -22.42
N GLU A 58 17.76 -28.64 -22.59
CA GLU A 58 16.95 -27.42 -22.69
C GLU A 58 15.90 -27.51 -23.80
N ASP A 59 16.33 -27.88 -25.00
CA ASP A 59 15.46 -27.95 -26.18
C ASP A 59 14.41 -29.06 -26.02
N SER A 60 14.77 -30.18 -25.40
CA SER A 60 13.85 -31.28 -25.09
C SER A 60 12.80 -30.90 -24.05
N ILE A 61 13.18 -30.17 -22.99
CA ILE A 61 12.21 -29.64 -22.01
C ILE A 61 11.32 -28.59 -22.66
N LYS A 62 11.90 -27.69 -23.46
CA LYS A 62 11.14 -26.66 -24.19
C LYS A 62 10.07 -27.30 -25.07
N LYS A 63 10.44 -28.34 -25.82
CA LYS A 63 9.55 -29.08 -26.72
C LYS A 63 8.49 -29.89 -25.97
N ALA A 64 8.87 -30.61 -24.91
CA ALA A 64 7.96 -31.47 -24.16
C ALA A 64 6.83 -30.71 -23.42
N TYR A 65 7.05 -29.41 -23.18
CA TYR A 65 6.12 -28.54 -22.45
C TYR A 65 5.60 -27.36 -23.28
N GLU A 66 5.90 -27.30 -24.58
CA GLU A 66 5.47 -26.23 -25.50
C GLU A 66 5.80 -24.81 -24.99
N LEU A 67 7.04 -24.65 -24.50
CA LEU A 67 7.53 -23.42 -23.89
C LEU A 67 8.18 -22.49 -24.92
N ASN A 68 8.15 -21.18 -24.67
CA ASN A 68 8.82 -20.19 -25.50
C ASN A 68 10.34 -20.23 -25.30
N SER A 69 10.80 -20.47 -24.07
CA SER A 69 12.22 -20.54 -23.72
C SER A 69 12.46 -21.43 -22.49
N VAL A 70 13.58 -22.17 -22.50
CA VAL A 70 14.10 -22.88 -21.34
C VAL A 70 15.58 -22.56 -21.24
N ARG A 71 16.06 -22.17 -20.05
CA ARG A 71 17.47 -21.85 -19.83
C ARG A 71 18.00 -22.49 -18.57
N PHE A 72 19.16 -23.13 -18.67
CA PHE A 72 19.92 -23.60 -17.53
C PHE A 72 20.96 -22.56 -17.12
N PHE A 73 21.05 -22.31 -15.83
CA PHE A 73 22.10 -21.53 -15.19
C PHE A 73 22.99 -22.48 -14.39
N PRO A 74 24.02 -23.07 -15.02
CA PRO A 74 24.82 -24.09 -14.39
C PRO A 74 25.87 -23.52 -13.45
N SER A 75 26.10 -24.21 -12.34
CA SER A 75 27.19 -23.96 -11.39
C SER A 75 28.02 -25.23 -11.22
N TYR A 76 29.35 -25.08 -11.17
CA TYR A 76 30.35 -26.13 -11.06
C TYR A 76 31.35 -25.81 -9.94
N PRO A 77 32.01 -26.81 -9.35
CA PRO A 77 33.15 -26.60 -8.47
C PRO A 77 34.25 -25.80 -9.17
N ALA A 78 34.86 -24.84 -8.48
CA ALA A 78 35.94 -24.00 -9.04
C ALA A 78 37.10 -24.82 -9.65
N LYS A 79 37.43 -25.97 -9.07
CA LYS A 79 38.45 -26.93 -9.57
C LYS A 79 38.19 -27.47 -10.98
N CYS A 80 36.98 -27.32 -11.50
CA CYS A 80 36.61 -27.76 -12.83
C CYS A 80 37.00 -26.73 -13.92
N PHE A 81 37.30 -25.49 -13.54
CA PHE A 81 37.67 -24.46 -14.51
C PHE A 81 39.10 -24.69 -15.03
N SER A 82 39.26 -24.66 -16.35
CA SER A 82 40.54 -24.80 -17.06
C SER A 82 40.45 -24.12 -18.42
N GLU A 83 41.56 -23.99 -19.14
CA GLU A 83 41.60 -23.44 -20.51
C GLU A 83 40.60 -24.13 -21.48
N LYS A 84 40.27 -25.40 -21.24
CA LYS A 84 39.29 -26.17 -22.03
C LYS A 84 37.86 -25.64 -21.88
N CYS A 85 37.58 -24.84 -20.86
CA CYS A 85 36.27 -24.21 -20.66
C CYS A 85 35.99 -23.07 -21.64
N THR A 86 37.00 -22.57 -22.38
CA THR A 86 36.80 -21.51 -23.38
C THR A 86 35.82 -21.93 -24.48
N GLU A 87 35.87 -23.17 -24.95
CA GLU A 87 34.93 -23.68 -25.96
C GLU A 87 33.47 -23.59 -25.48
N ARG A 88 33.26 -23.82 -24.17
CA ARG A 88 31.96 -23.72 -23.52
C ARG A 88 31.50 -22.27 -23.40
N LEU A 89 32.40 -21.35 -23.05
CA LEU A 89 32.11 -19.91 -23.00
C LEU A 89 31.68 -19.40 -24.37
N VAL A 90 32.41 -19.78 -25.43
CA VAL A 90 32.07 -19.44 -26.82
C VAL A 90 30.73 -20.07 -27.24
N ALA A 91 30.46 -21.31 -26.85
CA ALA A 91 29.16 -21.95 -27.14
C ALA A 91 28.00 -21.25 -26.41
N THR A 92 28.22 -20.76 -25.18
CA THR A 92 27.24 -19.99 -24.40
C THR A 92 26.96 -18.65 -25.07
N LEU A 93 28.01 -17.94 -25.50
CA LEU A 93 27.90 -16.71 -26.28
C LEU A 93 27.05 -16.92 -27.55
N LYS A 94 27.33 -17.99 -28.31
CA LYS A 94 26.56 -18.37 -29.51
C LYS A 94 25.10 -18.66 -29.21
N ARG A 95 24.80 -19.34 -28.11
CA ARG A 95 23.44 -19.70 -27.70
C ARG A 95 22.63 -18.47 -27.27
N ILE A 96 23.27 -17.48 -26.64
CA ILE A 96 22.60 -16.28 -26.14
C ILE A 96 22.42 -15.21 -27.22
N PHE A 97 23.45 -14.96 -28.04
CA PHE A 97 23.47 -13.85 -28.99
C PHE A 97 23.31 -14.27 -30.46
N GLY A 98 23.13 -15.56 -30.74
CA GLY A 98 22.94 -16.08 -32.10
C GLY A 98 24.22 -16.05 -32.96
N SER A 99 24.06 -16.28 -34.27
CA SER A 99 25.16 -16.37 -35.25
C SER A 99 25.91 -15.06 -35.52
N SER A 100 25.42 -13.94 -34.99
CA SER A 100 25.88 -12.57 -35.28
C SER A 100 27.29 -12.25 -34.75
N ILE A 101 27.69 -12.87 -33.63
CA ILE A 101 28.97 -12.58 -32.95
C ILE A 101 29.88 -13.82 -32.89
N GLY A 102 29.35 -15.02 -33.07
CA GLY A 102 30.08 -16.26 -32.78
C GLY A 102 30.73 -16.98 -33.96
N ASN A 103 30.29 -16.77 -35.20
CA ASN A 103 30.78 -17.57 -36.33
C ASN A 103 32.05 -16.95 -36.93
N GLY A 104 33.17 -17.67 -36.80
CA GLY A 104 34.44 -17.37 -37.47
C GLY A 104 35.48 -16.61 -36.64
N PHE A 105 35.14 -15.98 -35.50
CA PHE A 105 36.11 -15.22 -34.70
C PHE A 105 37.01 -16.09 -33.80
N PHE A 106 36.44 -17.10 -33.16
CA PHE A 106 37.17 -18.00 -32.24
C PHE A 106 37.73 -19.26 -32.91
N GLU A 107 37.59 -19.38 -34.24
CA GLU A 107 38.05 -20.53 -35.00
C GLU A 107 39.58 -20.54 -35.09
N GLY A 108 40.21 -21.61 -34.61
CA GLY A 108 41.67 -21.72 -34.51
C GLY A 108 42.30 -20.92 -33.35
N SER A 109 41.49 -20.39 -32.43
CA SER A 109 42.01 -19.66 -31.26
C SER A 109 42.75 -20.59 -30.28
N LYS A 110 43.82 -20.07 -29.67
CA LYS A 110 44.55 -20.73 -28.58
C LYS A 110 44.18 -20.08 -27.25
N THR A 111 44.08 -20.87 -26.19
CA THR A 111 43.75 -20.36 -24.85
C THR A 111 44.87 -20.72 -23.90
N GLU A 112 45.25 -19.79 -23.04
CA GLU A 112 46.13 -20.02 -21.90
C GLU A 112 45.40 -19.54 -20.64
N TYR A 113 45.39 -20.37 -19.58
CA TYR A 113 44.82 -20.02 -18.29
C TYR A 113 45.86 -20.13 -17.18
N ASP A 114 46.09 -19.02 -16.48
CA ASP A 114 46.90 -18.96 -15.27
C ASP A 114 45.97 -18.98 -14.05
N ALA A 115 46.05 -20.07 -13.27
CA ALA A 115 45.22 -20.27 -12.09
C ALA A 115 45.65 -19.40 -10.90
N ASP A 116 46.94 -19.06 -10.79
CA ASP A 116 47.50 -18.27 -9.70
C ASP A 116 47.19 -16.78 -9.90
N GLU A 117 47.31 -16.29 -11.15
CA GLU A 117 46.95 -14.91 -11.52
C GLU A 117 45.45 -14.71 -11.82
N ARG A 118 44.65 -15.78 -11.82
CA ARG A 118 43.23 -15.79 -12.25
C ARG A 118 43.04 -15.08 -13.60
N ARG A 119 43.86 -15.48 -14.57
CA ARG A 119 43.96 -14.80 -15.86
C ARG A 119 43.76 -15.78 -17.01
N LEU A 120 42.74 -15.52 -17.84
CA LEU A 120 42.45 -16.27 -19.05
C LEU A 120 42.81 -15.41 -20.27
N VAL A 121 43.71 -15.89 -21.12
CA VAL A 121 44.09 -15.23 -22.38
C VAL A 121 43.60 -16.08 -23.55
N ILE A 122 42.82 -15.49 -24.45
CA ILE A 122 42.34 -16.13 -25.68
C ILE A 122 43.02 -15.44 -26.86
N LEU A 123 43.96 -16.15 -27.47
CA LEU A 123 44.70 -15.74 -28.67
C LEU A 123 43.90 -16.07 -29.93
N LEU A 124 43.31 -15.04 -30.52
CA LEU A 124 42.60 -15.07 -31.79
C LEU A 124 43.57 -14.95 -32.97
N ARG A 125 43.08 -15.30 -34.16
CA ARG A 125 43.88 -15.36 -35.40
C ARG A 125 44.48 -14.01 -35.83
N ASP A 126 43.81 -12.90 -35.53
CA ASP A 126 44.21 -11.56 -35.95
C ASP A 126 43.81 -10.49 -34.91
N GLY A 127 44.59 -9.41 -34.84
CA GLY A 127 44.38 -8.32 -33.89
C GLY A 127 43.10 -7.51 -34.11
N LEU A 128 42.53 -7.52 -35.32
CA LEU A 128 41.29 -6.81 -35.63
C LEU A 128 40.08 -7.52 -34.98
N SER A 129 40.04 -8.85 -35.09
CA SER A 129 39.06 -9.72 -34.43
C SER A 129 39.09 -9.57 -32.91
N ALA A 130 40.28 -9.49 -32.31
CA ALA A 130 40.46 -9.28 -30.87
C ALA A 130 39.91 -7.92 -30.42
N ARG A 131 40.21 -6.86 -31.18
CA ARG A 131 39.73 -5.51 -30.88
C ARG A 131 38.21 -5.41 -31.00
N LEU A 132 37.62 -5.94 -32.06
CA LEU A 132 36.16 -5.94 -32.28
C LEU A 132 35.41 -6.64 -31.16
N LEU A 133 35.87 -7.83 -30.73
CA LEU A 133 35.21 -8.58 -29.66
C LEU A 133 35.37 -7.91 -28.29
N THR A 134 36.53 -7.26 -28.04
CA THR A 134 36.77 -6.52 -26.79
C THR A 134 35.92 -5.24 -26.73
N GLU A 135 35.86 -4.47 -27.82
CA GLU A 135 35.01 -3.27 -27.90
C GLU A 135 33.50 -3.64 -27.82
N SER A 136 33.13 -4.86 -28.23
CA SER A 136 31.78 -5.40 -28.08
C SER A 136 31.49 -6.00 -26.69
N GLY A 137 32.46 -5.97 -25.75
CA GLY A 137 32.29 -6.42 -24.37
C GLY A 137 32.29 -7.93 -24.15
N VAL A 138 32.79 -8.72 -25.10
CA VAL A 138 32.80 -10.20 -25.02
C VAL A 138 33.74 -10.72 -23.94
N ASP A 139 34.83 -10.01 -23.68
CA ASP A 139 35.76 -10.25 -22.57
C ASP A 139 35.02 -10.18 -21.23
N LYS A 140 34.30 -9.08 -20.96
CA LYS A 140 33.49 -8.91 -19.73
C LYS A 140 32.40 -9.96 -19.60
N PHE A 141 31.73 -10.31 -20.69
CA PHE A 141 30.74 -11.39 -20.70
C PHE A 141 31.35 -12.75 -20.30
N PHE A 142 32.58 -13.06 -20.73
CA PHE A 142 33.28 -14.25 -20.28
C PHE A 142 33.69 -14.17 -18.80
N GLU A 143 34.13 -13.01 -18.30
CA GLU A 143 34.42 -12.81 -16.87
C GLU A 143 33.17 -13.12 -16.02
N GLU A 144 32.01 -12.59 -16.41
CA GLU A 144 30.74 -12.83 -15.72
C GLU A 144 30.31 -14.29 -15.79
N CYS A 145 30.47 -14.94 -16.95
CA CYS A 145 30.18 -16.37 -17.08
C CYS A 145 31.07 -17.22 -16.17
N VAL A 146 32.35 -16.90 -16.02
CA VAL A 146 33.27 -17.63 -15.15
C VAL A 146 32.94 -17.39 -13.68
N ALA A 147 32.62 -16.14 -13.31
CA ALA A 147 32.18 -15.80 -11.96
C ALA A 147 30.89 -16.54 -11.59
N HIS A 148 29.90 -16.58 -12.49
CA HIS A 148 28.62 -17.22 -12.23
C HIS A 148 28.69 -18.75 -12.27
N GLN A 149 29.38 -19.34 -13.25
CA GLN A 149 29.42 -20.79 -13.44
C GLN A 149 30.41 -21.49 -12.50
N PHE A 150 31.49 -20.83 -12.07
CA PHE A 150 32.57 -21.47 -11.30
C PHE A 150 32.89 -20.75 -9.97
N GLY A 151 32.26 -19.60 -9.68
CA GLY A 151 32.56 -18.82 -8.48
C GLY A 151 33.95 -18.17 -8.50
N LEU A 152 34.53 -17.96 -9.69
CA LEU A 152 35.89 -17.45 -9.86
C LEU A 152 35.89 -16.05 -10.49
N ASN A 153 36.58 -15.11 -9.84
CA ASN A 153 36.84 -13.77 -10.41
C ASN A 153 38.07 -13.84 -11.33
N THR A 154 37.88 -14.38 -12.54
CA THR A 154 38.93 -14.53 -13.55
C THR A 154 38.87 -13.38 -14.55
N LYS A 155 40.01 -12.72 -14.80
CA LYS A 155 40.15 -11.69 -15.83
C LYS A 155 40.38 -12.30 -17.20
N VAL A 156 39.64 -11.83 -18.21
CA VAL A 156 39.67 -12.40 -19.57
C VAL A 156 40.28 -11.40 -20.54
N PHE A 157 41.26 -11.82 -21.33
CA PHE A 157 41.92 -10.99 -22.33
C PHE A 157 41.81 -11.64 -23.71
N LEU A 158 41.26 -10.90 -24.68
CA LEU A 158 41.24 -11.30 -26.08
C LEU A 158 42.43 -10.64 -26.80
N GLN A 159 43.35 -11.43 -27.34
CA GLN A 159 44.56 -10.95 -28.01
C GLN A 159 44.64 -11.52 -29.43
N GLY A 160 45.31 -10.85 -30.36
CA GLY A 160 45.45 -11.37 -31.72
C GLY A 160 46.81 -11.03 -32.33
N GLN A 161 47.29 -11.85 -33.27
CA GLN A 161 48.52 -11.57 -34.00
C GLN A 161 48.34 -10.37 -34.95
N ALA A 162 49.37 -9.53 -35.09
CA ALA A 162 49.33 -8.38 -36.00
C ALA A 162 49.24 -8.85 -37.46
N ALA A 163 48.11 -8.63 -38.13
CA ALA A 163 47.92 -8.97 -39.53
C ALA A 163 48.25 -7.78 -40.43
N VAL A 164 49.08 -8.03 -41.45
CA VAL A 164 49.44 -7.14 -42.56
C VAL A 164 48.22 -6.93 -43.46
N ASN A 165 48.00 -5.68 -43.88
CA ASN A 165 46.91 -5.20 -44.75
C ASN A 165 46.47 -6.20 -45.83
N TYR A 166 45.24 -6.72 -45.72
CA TYR A 166 44.57 -7.46 -46.78
C TYR A 166 43.16 -6.86 -46.98
N GLU A 167 42.99 -6.04 -48.02
CA GLU A 167 41.68 -5.53 -48.43
C GLU A 167 40.95 -6.60 -49.25
N ALA A 168 39.96 -7.27 -48.66
CA ALA A 168 39.06 -8.16 -49.37
C ALA A 168 37.91 -7.36 -50.04
N PRO A 169 37.57 -7.62 -51.32
CA PRO A 169 36.45 -6.96 -51.98
C PRO A 169 35.13 -7.35 -51.31
N GLY A 170 34.35 -6.36 -50.86
CA GLY A 170 33.17 -6.55 -50.01
C GLY A 170 33.24 -5.77 -48.68
N PHE A 171 34.41 -5.21 -48.36
CA PHE A 171 34.60 -4.31 -47.22
C PHE A 171 33.70 -3.07 -47.29
N GLN A 172 33.37 -2.56 -48.49
CA GLN A 172 32.43 -1.44 -48.65
C GLN A 172 30.98 -1.85 -48.34
N THR A 173 30.53 -3.04 -48.70
CA THR A 173 29.17 -3.50 -48.43
C THR A 173 28.95 -3.86 -46.96
N LEU A 174 29.97 -4.43 -46.30
CA LEU A 174 29.99 -4.68 -44.85
C LEU A 174 30.15 -3.38 -44.06
N ARG A 175 30.95 -2.43 -44.56
CA ARG A 175 31.05 -1.08 -44.00
C ARG A 175 29.77 -0.30 -44.23
N GLU A 176 29.05 -0.42 -45.34
CA GLU A 176 27.75 0.23 -45.54
C GLU A 176 26.66 -0.42 -44.68
N SER A 177 26.64 -1.74 -44.55
CA SER A 177 25.68 -2.45 -43.68
C SER A 177 25.96 -2.17 -42.20
N ALA A 178 27.22 -2.24 -41.78
CA ALA A 178 27.64 -1.88 -40.43
C ALA A 178 27.57 -0.38 -40.19
N SER A 179 27.76 0.49 -41.19
CA SER A 179 27.54 1.95 -41.06
C SER A 179 26.07 2.31 -41.11
N ARG A 180 25.18 1.47 -41.66
CA ARG A 180 23.73 1.66 -41.65
C ARG A 180 23.12 1.13 -40.36
N VAL A 181 23.64 0.03 -39.82
CA VAL A 181 23.34 -0.46 -38.47
C VAL A 181 23.98 0.44 -37.41
N TYR A 182 25.21 0.92 -37.61
CA TYR A 182 25.87 1.88 -36.74
C TYR A 182 25.34 3.30 -36.94
N ARG A 183 24.78 3.67 -38.11
CA ARG A 183 23.97 4.90 -38.26
C ARG A 183 22.57 4.72 -37.70
N GLN A 184 21.95 3.55 -37.70
CA GLN A 184 20.70 3.34 -36.96
C GLN A 184 20.95 3.37 -35.46
N LEU A 185 22.01 2.70 -34.98
CA LEU A 185 22.43 2.72 -33.58
C LEU A 185 22.98 4.09 -33.16
N LYS A 186 23.67 4.84 -34.05
CA LYS A 186 24.03 6.25 -33.83
C LYS A 186 22.90 7.23 -34.14
N GLU A 187 21.88 6.92 -34.93
CA GLU A 187 20.71 7.78 -35.06
C GLU A 187 19.82 7.58 -33.82
N GLU A 188 19.89 6.40 -33.18
CA GLU A 188 19.31 6.11 -31.86
C GLU A 188 20.18 6.64 -30.68
N GLU A 189 21.52 6.69 -30.78
CA GLU A 189 22.41 7.23 -29.71
C GLU A 189 22.89 8.68 -29.95
N THR A 190 22.81 9.20 -31.17
CA THR A 190 23.25 10.55 -31.60
C THR A 190 22.11 11.35 -32.24
N GLN A 191 20.84 10.97 -32.03
CA GLN A 191 19.78 11.96 -31.78
C GLN A 191 19.84 12.42 -30.30
N GLY A 192 21.05 12.73 -29.85
CA GLY A 192 21.26 13.77 -28.84
C GLY A 192 21.09 15.13 -29.51
N GLU A 193 19.87 15.45 -29.93
CA GLU A 193 19.39 16.81 -30.19
C GLU A 193 17.87 16.86 -29.94
N LYS A 194 17.51 16.67 -28.68
CA LYS A 194 16.74 17.60 -27.86
C LYS A 194 16.74 17.00 -26.46
N VAL A 195 17.32 17.71 -25.50
CA VAL A 195 16.90 17.56 -24.11
C VAL A 195 15.42 17.92 -24.12
N SER A 196 14.55 16.92 -24.22
CA SER A 196 13.13 17.09 -23.93
C SER A 196 13.06 17.23 -22.43
N SER A 197 12.99 18.47 -21.94
CA SER A 197 12.58 18.75 -20.57
C SER A 197 11.27 18.01 -20.29
N PHE A 198 11.11 17.47 -19.08
CA PHE A 198 9.83 16.93 -18.61
C PHE A 198 8.77 18.03 -18.38
N SER A 199 9.06 19.28 -18.74
CA SER A 199 8.15 20.39 -18.53
C SER A 199 7.06 20.44 -19.61
N PRO A 200 5.77 20.50 -19.23
CA PRO A 200 4.66 20.75 -20.15
C PRO A 200 4.65 22.20 -20.70
N LEU A 201 5.62 23.04 -20.31
CA LEU A 201 5.73 24.42 -20.77
C LEU A 201 6.53 24.47 -22.07
N GLU A 202 5.84 24.40 -23.22
CA GLU A 202 6.43 24.53 -24.55
C GLU A 202 7.13 25.89 -24.82
N ASP A 203 7.09 26.84 -23.87
CA ASP A 203 7.64 28.21 -23.99
C ASP A 203 8.58 28.68 -22.85
N ALA A 204 9.01 27.82 -21.91
CA ALA A 204 9.73 28.26 -20.69
C ALA A 204 11.24 28.56 -20.87
N ASP A 205 11.66 29.11 -22.01
CA ASP A 205 13.08 29.31 -22.34
C ASP A 205 13.77 30.48 -21.64
N GLU A 206 13.07 31.27 -20.83
CA GLU A 206 13.63 32.49 -20.24
C GLU A 206 13.37 32.58 -18.74
N VAL A 207 14.32 33.20 -18.03
CA VAL A 207 14.08 33.69 -16.67
C VAL A 207 13.25 34.95 -16.80
N PHE A 208 12.05 34.96 -16.21
CA PHE A 208 11.15 36.10 -16.28
C PHE A 208 11.23 36.92 -15.00
N TYR A 209 11.39 38.23 -15.15
CA TYR A 209 11.25 39.19 -14.06
C TYR A 209 9.82 39.74 -14.09
N ASP A 210 9.14 39.75 -12.96
CA ASP A 210 7.79 40.30 -12.85
C ASP A 210 7.81 41.79 -13.25
N ARG A 211 6.85 42.20 -14.09
CA ARG A 211 6.77 43.56 -14.64
C ARG A 211 6.39 44.61 -13.59
N ASP A 212 5.67 44.19 -12.55
CA ASP A 212 5.19 45.05 -11.47
C ASP A 212 6.13 45.03 -10.25
N ASN A 213 7.02 44.03 -10.14
CA ASN A 213 8.06 43.96 -9.11
C ASN A 213 9.34 43.26 -9.61
N GLU A 214 10.35 44.04 -9.97
CA GLU A 214 11.66 43.53 -10.46
C GLU A 214 12.41 42.58 -9.50
N ASN A 215 11.99 42.49 -8.23
CA ASN A 215 12.55 41.53 -7.26
C ASN A 215 11.89 40.15 -7.29
N ILE A 216 10.84 39.94 -8.09
CA ILE A 216 10.22 38.62 -8.26
C ILE A 216 10.76 38.03 -9.57
N VAL A 217 11.37 36.86 -9.45
CA VAL A 217 12.01 36.14 -10.55
C VAL A 217 11.39 34.76 -10.69
N LYS A 218 10.97 34.42 -11.91
CA LYS A 218 10.55 33.08 -12.30
C LYS A 218 11.68 32.35 -13.02
N SER A 219 12.09 31.20 -12.48
CA SER A 219 13.08 30.32 -13.09
C SER A 219 12.55 28.89 -13.07
N GLY A 220 12.52 28.24 -14.24
CA GLY A 220 11.89 26.93 -14.40
C GLY A 220 10.41 26.98 -14.00
N GLY A 221 9.98 26.03 -13.15
CA GLY A 221 8.63 25.98 -12.59
C GLY A 221 8.45 26.77 -11.29
N MET A 222 9.47 27.51 -10.82
CA MET A 222 9.45 28.17 -9.52
C MET A 222 9.52 29.71 -9.63
N GLU A 223 8.93 30.38 -8.63
CA GLU A 223 9.04 31.82 -8.45
C GLU A 223 9.75 32.15 -7.12
N PHE A 224 10.58 33.19 -7.16
CA PHE A 224 11.48 33.57 -6.07
C PHE A 224 11.44 35.08 -5.83
N ASP A 225 11.39 35.48 -4.57
CA ASP A 225 11.60 36.85 -4.13
C ASP A 225 13.09 37.01 -3.77
N ILE A 226 13.79 37.72 -4.64
CA ILE A 226 15.23 37.97 -4.55
C ILE A 226 15.55 39.27 -3.78
N ALA A 227 14.55 39.93 -3.17
CA ALA A 227 14.77 41.12 -2.36
C ALA A 227 15.56 40.80 -1.08
N ASN A 228 16.59 41.61 -0.80
CA ASN A 228 17.44 41.50 0.40
C ASN A 228 18.00 40.09 0.66
N PRO A 229 18.80 39.52 -0.28
CA PRO A 229 19.34 38.18 -0.10
C PRO A 229 20.26 38.15 1.13
N VAL A 230 20.11 37.13 1.97
CA VAL A 230 21.01 36.92 3.11
C VAL A 230 22.26 36.24 2.56
N ALA A 231 23.27 37.06 2.24
CA ALA A 231 24.49 36.61 1.60
C ALA A 231 25.37 35.79 2.56
N SER A 232 25.80 34.62 2.10
CA SER A 232 26.69 33.73 2.85
C SER A 232 28.16 33.90 2.44
N ARG A 233 28.47 34.53 1.29
CA ARG A 233 29.85 34.73 0.83
C ARG A 233 29.95 35.82 -0.25
N PHE A 234 30.80 36.84 -0.06
CA PHE A 234 31.20 37.89 -1.03
C PHE A 234 30.09 38.78 -1.66
N LYS A 235 30.45 39.89 -2.32
CA LYS A 235 29.53 40.72 -3.11
C LYS A 235 29.45 40.16 -4.52
N SER A 236 28.31 39.59 -4.90
CA SER A 236 27.98 39.26 -6.29
C SER A 236 26.88 40.21 -6.81
N ARG A 237 26.68 40.26 -8.13
CA ARG A 237 25.52 40.90 -8.74
C ARG A 237 24.38 39.88 -8.85
N ILE A 238 23.15 40.33 -8.66
CA ILE A 238 21.94 39.48 -8.63
C ILE A 238 21.25 39.46 -10.02
N ASP A 239 21.91 40.01 -11.05
CA ASP A 239 21.47 40.05 -12.44
C ASP A 239 21.96 38.82 -13.25
N ASP A 240 21.42 38.64 -14.46
CA ASP A 240 21.81 37.60 -15.43
C ASP A 240 21.58 36.13 -14.99
N LEU A 241 20.49 35.88 -14.26
CA LEU A 241 20.07 34.52 -13.90
C LEU A 241 19.72 33.69 -15.16
N ILE A 242 20.17 32.44 -15.18
CA ILE A 242 19.78 31.43 -16.19
C ILE A 242 18.99 30.29 -15.54
N PRO A 243 18.08 29.61 -16.26
CA PRO A 243 17.41 28.42 -15.76
C PRO A 243 18.40 27.28 -15.58
N ILE A 244 18.15 26.36 -14.63
CA ILE A 244 19.07 25.26 -14.33
C ILE A 244 19.28 24.36 -15.55
N ARG A 245 18.26 24.19 -16.40
CA ARG A 245 18.36 23.40 -17.63
C ARG A 245 19.38 23.92 -18.64
N LYS A 246 19.76 25.20 -18.58
CA LYS A 246 20.74 25.83 -19.50
C LYS A 246 22.19 25.74 -19.00
N ILE A 247 22.44 25.14 -17.83
CA ILE A 247 23.79 25.01 -17.28
C ILE A 247 24.61 24.03 -18.12
N THR A 248 25.63 24.53 -18.79
CA THR A 248 26.56 23.78 -19.64
C THR A 248 28.00 23.79 -19.09
N ASP A 249 28.82 22.83 -19.54
CA ASP A 249 30.22 22.74 -19.16
C ASP A 249 31.02 23.95 -19.66
N GLY A 250 31.79 24.59 -18.78
CA GLY A 250 32.75 25.65 -19.14
C GLY A 250 32.33 27.07 -18.75
N ASP A 251 31.06 27.30 -18.43
CA ASP A 251 30.52 28.64 -18.15
C ASP A 251 30.57 29.02 -16.66
N ILE A 252 30.66 30.33 -16.40
CA ILE A 252 30.32 30.89 -15.09
C ILE A 252 28.81 31.16 -15.13
N VAL A 253 28.08 30.45 -14.28
CA VAL A 253 26.61 30.46 -14.27
C VAL A 253 26.09 31.13 -13.02
N ARG A 254 24.97 31.85 -13.16
CA ARG A 254 24.16 32.37 -12.05
C ARG A 254 22.76 31.80 -12.18
N PHE A 255 22.26 31.17 -11.13
CA PHE A 255 20.92 30.60 -11.16
C PHE A 255 20.30 30.63 -9.76
N VAL A 256 19.00 30.44 -9.71
CA VAL A 256 18.22 30.33 -8.49
C VAL A 256 17.51 28.97 -8.47
N GLY A 257 17.44 28.36 -7.30
CA GLY A 257 16.76 27.08 -7.15
C GLY A 257 16.52 26.72 -5.69
N ARG A 258 15.66 25.74 -5.45
CA ARG A 258 15.41 25.15 -4.14
C ARG A 258 16.35 23.98 -3.88
N MET A 259 17.00 23.98 -2.74
CA MET A 259 17.80 22.84 -2.29
C MET A 259 16.90 21.75 -1.73
N PHE A 260 16.93 20.55 -2.30
CA PHE A 260 16.11 19.41 -1.86
C PHE A 260 16.91 18.34 -1.10
N ASP A 261 18.24 18.28 -1.29
CA ASP A 261 19.12 17.41 -0.51
C ASP A 261 20.51 18.03 -0.29
N ILE A 262 21.21 17.59 0.75
CA ILE A 262 22.56 18.03 1.10
C ILE A 262 23.38 16.86 1.65
N GLU A 263 24.59 16.69 1.13
CA GLU A 263 25.59 15.75 1.66
C GLU A 263 26.83 16.51 2.12
N SER A 264 27.42 16.09 3.23
CA SER A 264 28.69 16.64 3.73
C SER A 264 29.71 15.53 3.97
N LYS A 265 30.96 15.75 3.56
CA LYS A 265 32.06 14.83 3.82
C LYS A 265 33.32 15.60 4.19
N GLU A 266 33.99 15.21 5.26
CA GLU A 266 35.30 15.76 5.61
C GLU A 266 36.35 15.36 4.57
N ASN A 267 37.27 16.29 4.29
CA ASN A 267 38.44 15.96 3.48
C ASN A 267 39.39 15.04 4.26
N TYR A 268 40.30 14.39 3.54
CA TYR A 268 41.27 13.45 4.14
C TYR A 268 42.10 14.07 5.28
N ASP A 269 42.45 15.35 5.16
CA ASP A 269 43.25 16.07 6.16
C ASP A 269 42.42 16.65 7.33
N GLY A 270 41.11 16.43 7.36
CA GLY A 270 40.19 16.89 8.41
C GLY A 270 39.99 18.41 8.52
N ASN A 271 40.72 19.23 7.76
CA ASN A 271 40.70 20.69 7.84
C ASN A 271 39.53 21.36 7.08
N LYS A 272 38.87 20.62 6.17
CA LYS A 272 37.78 21.12 5.33
C LYS A 272 36.59 20.17 5.29
N ILE A 273 35.40 20.74 5.19
CA ILE A 273 34.16 20.01 4.93
C ILE A 273 33.75 20.29 3.48
N ASN A 274 33.54 19.24 2.70
CA ASN A 274 33.01 19.31 1.34
C ASN A 274 31.52 19.05 1.37
N TYR A 275 30.74 20.01 0.89
CA TYR A 275 29.30 19.91 0.73
C TYR A 275 28.93 19.64 -0.72
N LYS A 276 27.94 18.78 -0.93
CA LYS A 276 27.17 18.65 -2.17
C LYS A 276 25.75 19.09 -1.88
N LEU A 277 25.31 20.17 -2.52
CA LEU A 277 23.94 20.64 -2.47
C LEU A 277 23.23 20.17 -3.74
N TYR A 278 22.07 19.56 -3.60
CA TYR A 278 21.23 19.18 -4.72
C TYR A 278 20.12 20.21 -4.88
N MET A 279 20.14 20.92 -6.01
CA MET A 279 19.25 22.06 -6.26
C MET A 279 18.37 21.81 -7.49
N THR A 280 17.14 22.31 -7.43
CA THR A 280 16.14 22.21 -8.50
C THR A 280 15.38 23.51 -8.67
N ASP A 281 14.96 23.81 -9.90
CA ASP A 281 13.99 24.86 -10.24
C ASP A 281 12.67 24.23 -10.75
N LEU A 282 12.45 22.95 -10.43
CA LEU A 282 11.35 22.06 -10.87
C LEU A 282 11.32 21.72 -12.36
N ASP A 283 12.09 22.42 -13.18
CA ASP A 283 12.30 22.09 -14.59
C ASP A 283 13.53 21.18 -14.77
N SER A 284 14.62 21.47 -14.05
CA SER A 284 15.81 20.62 -13.99
C SER A 284 16.48 20.68 -12.61
N SER A 285 17.55 19.91 -12.44
CA SER A 285 18.33 19.85 -11.22
C SER A 285 19.83 19.76 -11.48
N VAL A 286 20.62 20.34 -10.56
CA VAL A 286 22.08 20.39 -10.61
C VAL A 286 22.72 20.14 -9.24
N ILE A 287 23.93 19.59 -9.24
CA ILE A 287 24.76 19.47 -8.04
C ILE A 287 25.63 20.73 -7.89
N VAL A 288 25.54 21.38 -6.73
CA VAL A 288 26.44 22.46 -6.31
C VAL A 288 27.45 21.94 -5.30
N ARG A 289 28.74 22.11 -5.57
CA ARG A 289 29.81 21.75 -4.66
C ARG A 289 30.37 22.96 -3.94
N LEU A 290 30.54 22.83 -2.62
CA LEU A 290 31.20 23.81 -1.76
C LEU A 290 32.28 23.14 -0.92
N SER A 291 33.40 23.82 -0.70
CA SER A 291 34.44 23.38 0.23
C SER A 291 34.70 24.50 1.25
N LEU A 292 34.46 24.21 2.52
CA LEU A 292 34.58 25.16 3.63
C LEU A 292 35.63 24.69 4.64
N ASN A 293 36.39 25.61 5.24
CA ASN A 293 37.30 25.29 6.35
C ASN A 293 36.48 25.06 7.62
N LYS A 294 36.90 24.12 8.49
CA LYS A 294 36.21 23.87 9.77
C LYS A 294 36.10 25.12 10.66
N ASP A 295 37.10 26.00 10.61
CA ASP A 295 37.16 27.23 11.41
C ASP A 295 36.23 28.35 10.90
N ASN A 296 35.73 28.25 9.67
CA ASN A 296 34.79 29.20 9.05
C ASN A 296 33.44 28.48 8.79
N THR A 297 32.84 27.95 9.85
CA THR A 297 31.55 27.26 9.80
C THR A 297 30.44 28.28 9.57
N LEU A 298 30.11 28.51 8.30
CA LEU A 298 28.78 28.97 7.95
C LEU A 298 27.79 27.89 8.38
N GLU A 299 26.75 28.27 9.13
CA GLU A 299 25.58 27.42 9.30
C GLU A 299 25.02 27.13 7.90
N MET A 300 25.08 25.86 7.48
CA MET A 300 24.51 25.47 6.20
C MET A 300 22.98 25.60 6.28
N PRO A 301 22.35 26.22 5.26
CA PRO A 301 20.91 26.33 5.21
C PRO A 301 20.27 24.94 5.25
N GLY A 302 19.08 24.83 5.87
CA GLY A 302 18.33 23.58 5.93
C GLY A 302 17.83 23.13 4.55
N LYS A 303 17.40 21.87 4.46
CA LYS A 303 16.64 21.38 3.29
C LYS A 303 15.44 22.29 3.02
N GLN A 304 15.03 22.39 1.75
CA GLN A 304 13.96 23.29 1.26
C GLN A 304 14.32 24.78 1.20
N THR A 305 15.55 25.18 1.55
CA THR A 305 15.98 26.57 1.38
C THR A 305 16.16 26.91 -0.10
N CYS A 306 15.63 28.04 -0.55
CA CYS A 306 15.87 28.59 -1.88
C CYS A 306 17.16 29.41 -1.88
N LEU A 307 18.04 29.12 -2.83
CA LEU A 307 19.36 29.73 -2.92
C LEU A 307 19.58 30.31 -4.31
N ILE A 308 20.22 31.46 -4.35
CA ILE A 308 20.92 31.96 -5.53
C ILE A 308 22.36 31.46 -5.46
N VAL A 309 22.85 30.94 -6.58
CA VAL A 309 24.22 30.42 -6.71
C VAL A 309 24.90 31.06 -7.90
N GLU A 310 26.11 31.57 -7.69
CA GLU A 310 27.06 31.83 -8.77
C GLU A 310 28.23 30.87 -8.63
N GLY A 311 28.66 30.29 -9.74
CA GLY A 311 29.81 29.42 -9.74
C GLY A 311 30.20 28.95 -11.13
N LYS A 312 31.34 28.26 -11.19
CA LYS A 312 31.82 27.67 -12.43
C LYS A 312 31.19 26.28 -12.64
N ALA A 313 30.47 26.12 -13.75
CA ALA A 313 29.97 24.83 -14.20
C ALA A 313 31.10 24.04 -14.86
N ALA A 314 31.30 22.80 -14.43
CA ALA A 314 32.33 21.92 -14.98
C ALA A 314 31.90 20.45 -14.94
N TYR A 315 32.27 19.68 -15.97
CA TYR A 315 32.10 18.23 -15.93
C TYR A 315 32.90 17.60 -14.79
N ASN A 316 32.24 16.80 -13.96
CA ASN A 316 32.87 16.10 -12.86
C ASN A 316 32.90 14.59 -13.10
N LYS A 317 34.11 14.01 -13.18
CA LYS A 317 34.28 12.57 -13.40
C LYS A 317 33.76 11.67 -12.26
N PHE A 318 33.66 12.18 -11.03
CA PHE A 318 33.17 11.37 -9.90
C PHE A 318 31.65 11.26 -9.87
N ASP A 319 30.94 12.34 -10.19
CA ASP A 319 29.47 12.28 -10.32
C ASP A 319 29.03 11.95 -11.74
N ASP A 320 29.92 11.99 -12.72
CA ASP A 320 29.64 11.68 -14.12
C ASP A 320 28.57 12.61 -14.74
N GLU A 321 28.62 13.89 -14.36
CA GLU A 321 27.72 14.94 -14.86
C GLU A 321 28.34 16.34 -14.67
N VAL A 322 27.71 17.36 -15.25
CA VAL A 322 28.09 18.76 -15.03
C VAL A 322 27.67 19.18 -13.63
N VAL A 323 28.60 19.75 -12.87
CA VAL A 323 28.36 20.26 -11.52
C VAL A 323 28.80 21.72 -11.42
N VAL A 324 28.18 22.48 -10.53
CA VAL A 324 28.57 23.87 -10.28
C VAL A 324 29.45 23.94 -9.04
N LYS A 325 30.66 24.46 -9.19
CA LYS A 325 31.50 24.80 -8.04
C LYS A 325 31.07 26.17 -7.53
N GLY A 326 30.31 26.20 -6.43
CA GLY A 326 29.72 27.43 -5.90
C GLY A 326 30.79 28.39 -5.34
N GLU A 327 30.77 29.62 -5.83
CA GLU A 327 31.65 30.72 -5.40
C GLU A 327 30.88 31.73 -4.55
N TYR A 328 29.63 32.01 -4.93
CA TYR A 328 28.65 32.82 -4.20
C TYR A 328 27.41 31.99 -3.93
N ILE A 329 26.90 32.06 -2.70
CA ILE A 329 25.59 31.53 -2.34
C ILE A 329 24.86 32.55 -1.46
N ALA A 330 23.56 32.69 -1.69
CA ALA A 330 22.71 33.52 -0.84
C ALA A 330 21.31 32.93 -0.73
N SER A 331 20.70 33.08 0.45
CA SER A 331 19.33 32.61 0.68
C SER A 331 18.32 33.64 0.18
N VAL A 332 17.30 33.14 -0.52
CA VAL A 332 16.16 33.91 -1.03
C VAL A 332 14.86 33.25 -0.58
N LYS A 333 13.74 33.96 -0.75
CA LYS A 333 12.43 33.44 -0.35
C LYS A 333 11.69 32.86 -1.55
N PRO A 334 11.06 31.69 -1.44
CA PRO A 334 10.14 31.24 -2.48
C PRO A 334 8.88 32.13 -2.51
N VAL A 335 8.34 32.36 -3.69
CA VAL A 335 6.99 32.89 -3.88
C VAL A 335 6.06 31.70 -4.08
N ASN A 336 5.38 31.31 -3.01
CA ASN A 336 4.42 30.22 -3.06
C ASN A 336 3.07 30.71 -3.60
N ARG A 337 2.31 29.81 -4.23
CA ARG A 337 0.89 30.03 -4.57
C ARG A 337 0.12 30.47 -3.32
N LYS A 338 -0.72 31.49 -3.46
CA LYS A 338 -1.55 32.04 -2.38
C LYS A 338 -3.01 32.10 -2.82
N ASP A 339 -3.91 31.80 -1.91
CA ASP A 339 -5.32 32.13 -2.05
C ASP A 339 -5.57 33.53 -1.46
N ASN A 340 -5.81 34.51 -2.33
CA ASN A 340 -6.11 35.88 -1.92
C ASN A 340 -7.61 36.18 -1.96
N HIS A 341 -8.47 35.18 -2.19
CA HIS A 341 -9.90 35.40 -2.24
C HIS A 341 -10.42 35.80 -0.86
N PRO A 342 -11.27 36.85 -0.73
CA PRO A 342 -11.73 37.35 0.57
C PRO A 342 -12.54 36.33 1.37
N THR A 343 -13.16 35.36 0.68
CA THR A 343 -13.87 34.23 1.30
C THR A 343 -13.34 32.93 0.71
N PRO A 344 -12.32 32.30 1.32
CA PRO A 344 -11.76 31.06 0.78
C PRO A 344 -12.77 29.89 0.79
N ARG A 345 -12.64 29.00 -0.21
CA ARG A 345 -13.41 27.76 -0.35
C ARG A 345 -13.03 26.71 0.70
N VAL A 346 -13.76 25.60 0.72
CA VAL A 346 -13.39 24.37 1.42
C VAL A 346 -13.19 23.25 0.41
N GLU A 347 -12.08 22.53 0.50
CA GLU A 347 -11.89 21.28 -0.25
C GLU A 347 -12.58 20.12 0.48
N LEU A 348 -13.39 19.36 -0.25
CA LEU A 348 -14.17 18.23 0.29
C LEU A 348 -13.71 16.87 -0.25
N HIS A 349 -12.80 16.84 -1.22
CA HIS A 349 -12.30 15.63 -1.86
C HIS A 349 -10.78 15.75 -2.07
N MET A 350 -10.00 15.06 -1.23
CA MET A 350 -8.55 15.13 -1.24
C MET A 350 -7.90 13.86 -0.72
N HIS A 351 -6.87 13.44 -1.45
CA HIS A 351 -6.05 12.26 -1.22
C HIS A 351 -4.68 12.66 -0.69
N THR A 352 -4.14 11.80 0.17
CA THR A 352 -2.81 11.94 0.76
C THR A 352 -1.89 10.82 0.27
N ILE A 353 -0.63 10.84 0.68
CA ILE A 353 0.31 9.72 0.51
C ILE A 353 -0.22 8.35 1.01
N MET A 354 -1.34 8.30 1.75
CA MET A 354 -2.00 7.08 2.20
C MET A 354 -3.01 6.51 1.18
N SER A 355 -3.32 7.22 0.10
CA SER A 355 -3.94 6.64 -1.11
C SER A 355 -2.86 5.91 -1.90
N ALA A 356 -2.81 4.59 -1.69
CA ALA A 356 -1.65 3.77 -2.04
C ALA A 356 -1.28 3.87 -3.52
N LEU A 357 -0.03 4.28 -3.77
CA LEU A 357 0.58 4.41 -5.09
C LEU A 357 -0.15 5.35 -6.06
N ASP A 358 -0.96 6.28 -5.55
CA ASP A 358 -1.73 7.19 -6.39
C ASP A 358 -1.61 8.68 -6.03
N ALA A 359 -1.54 9.03 -4.75
CA ALA A 359 -1.41 10.43 -4.33
C ALA A 359 -0.09 10.71 -3.58
N LEU A 360 0.28 11.99 -3.57
CA LEU A 360 1.59 12.49 -3.13
C LEU A 360 1.49 13.52 -2.00
N SER A 361 0.29 14.04 -1.74
CA SER A 361 0.08 15.10 -0.76
C SER A 361 0.44 14.64 0.65
N ASN A 362 1.45 15.25 1.26
CA ASN A 362 1.80 14.96 2.65
C ASN A 362 0.76 15.59 3.60
N PRO A 363 0.25 14.85 4.61
CA PRO A 363 -0.74 15.36 5.57
C PRO A 363 -0.35 16.68 6.24
N GLU A 364 0.91 16.86 6.62
CA GLU A 364 1.36 18.09 7.28
C GLU A 364 1.40 19.28 6.32
N ASP A 365 1.82 19.05 5.07
CA ASP A 365 1.89 20.09 4.06
C ASP A 365 0.48 20.55 3.63
N ILE A 366 -0.49 19.64 3.53
CA ILE A 366 -1.91 19.96 3.32
C ILE A 366 -2.41 20.93 4.39
N VAL A 367 -2.21 20.59 5.67
CA VAL A 367 -2.69 21.39 6.81
C VAL A 367 -2.06 22.78 6.78
N ARG A 368 -0.75 22.85 6.49
CA ARG A 368 -0.03 24.12 6.39
C ARG A 368 -0.55 24.97 5.22
N THR A 369 -0.67 24.40 4.03
CA THR A 369 -1.15 25.12 2.83
C THR A 369 -2.58 25.64 3.01
N ALA A 370 -3.49 24.79 3.50
CA ALA A 370 -4.87 25.21 3.73
C ALA A 370 -4.98 26.34 4.79
N LEU A 371 -4.12 26.30 5.82
CA LEU A 371 -4.03 27.38 6.82
C LEU A 371 -3.46 28.68 6.21
N GLU A 372 -2.39 28.57 5.41
CA GLU A 372 -1.77 29.71 4.71
C GLU A 372 -2.74 30.38 3.71
N TRP A 373 -3.64 29.59 3.10
CA TRP A 373 -4.69 30.05 2.19
C TRP A 373 -5.95 30.55 2.92
N GLY A 374 -5.97 30.52 4.25
CA GLY A 374 -7.11 31.01 5.05
C GLY A 374 -8.38 30.15 4.91
N MET A 375 -8.26 28.90 4.45
CA MET A 375 -9.40 27.99 4.36
C MET A 375 -9.90 27.64 5.76
N PRO A 376 -11.23 27.69 6.01
CA PRO A 376 -11.76 27.40 7.35
C PRO A 376 -11.69 25.91 7.70
N ALA A 377 -11.71 25.04 6.69
CA ALA A 377 -11.67 23.59 6.81
C ALA A 377 -11.12 22.94 5.53
N PHE A 378 -10.75 21.67 5.63
CA PHE A 378 -10.39 20.81 4.49
C PHE A 378 -10.75 19.35 4.81
N ALA A 379 -11.16 18.57 3.82
CA ALA A 379 -11.43 17.15 3.97
C ALA A 379 -10.24 16.27 3.59
N VAL A 380 -10.16 15.10 4.20
CA VAL A 380 -9.24 14.03 3.79
C VAL A 380 -10.05 12.78 3.52
N THR A 381 -9.95 12.27 2.29
CA THR A 381 -10.84 11.24 1.73
C THR A 381 -10.03 10.18 0.98
N ASP A 382 -9.00 9.64 1.62
CA ASP A 382 -8.14 8.61 1.01
C ASP A 382 -8.92 7.37 0.50
N HIS A 383 -8.40 6.73 -0.54
CA HIS A 383 -9.02 5.56 -1.16
C HIS A 383 -9.13 4.37 -0.20
N GLY A 384 -10.35 4.03 0.19
CA GLY A 384 -10.70 2.80 0.93
C GLY A 384 -10.03 2.66 2.30
N ASN A 385 -9.43 3.72 2.84
CA ASN A 385 -8.64 3.66 4.07
C ASN A 385 -8.59 5.01 4.80
N LEU A 386 -8.25 4.97 6.09
CA LEU A 386 -8.23 6.16 6.97
C LEU A 386 -6.83 6.48 7.52
N GLN A 387 -5.75 5.94 6.94
CA GLN A 387 -4.42 5.93 7.59
C GLN A 387 -3.80 7.32 7.80
N ALA A 388 -4.24 8.34 7.06
CA ALA A 388 -3.76 9.71 7.25
C ALA A 388 -4.37 10.41 8.47
N PHE A 389 -5.45 9.88 9.06
CA PHE A 389 -6.18 10.56 10.14
C PHE A 389 -5.29 10.93 11.33
N PRO A 390 -4.40 10.04 11.85
CA PRO A 390 -3.53 10.37 12.96
C PRO A 390 -2.50 11.46 12.62
N GLU A 391 -1.95 11.45 11.40
CA GLU A 391 -1.00 12.47 10.94
C GLU A 391 -1.67 13.83 10.80
N ILE A 392 -2.87 13.88 10.24
CA ILE A 392 -3.68 15.10 10.18
C ILE A 392 -4.00 15.62 11.58
N MET A 393 -4.40 14.73 12.51
CA MET A 393 -4.66 15.11 13.89
C MET A 393 -3.40 15.72 14.56
N LYS A 394 -2.22 15.11 14.34
CA LYS A 394 -0.94 15.62 14.85
C LYS A 394 -0.56 16.96 14.23
N ALA A 395 -0.75 17.11 12.92
CA ALA A 395 -0.49 18.35 12.20
C ALA A 395 -1.42 19.48 12.67
N CYS A 396 -2.73 19.25 12.81
CA CYS A 396 -3.67 20.24 13.33
C CYS A 396 -3.43 20.60 14.81
N LYS A 397 -2.80 19.71 15.60
CA LYS A 397 -2.34 20.03 16.96
C LYS A 397 -1.16 21.02 16.94
N LYS A 398 -0.28 20.90 15.94
CA LYS A 398 0.86 21.81 15.69
C LYS A 398 0.41 23.13 15.08
N TYR A 399 -0.45 23.08 14.06
CA TYR A 399 -0.98 24.21 13.30
C TYR A 399 -2.45 24.47 13.70
N LYS A 400 -2.65 25.39 14.65
CA LYS A 400 -3.99 25.73 15.17
C LYS A 400 -4.80 26.56 14.17
N ASN A 401 -6.12 26.65 14.40
CA ASN A 401 -7.09 27.46 13.64
C ASN A 401 -7.49 26.93 12.27
N ILE A 402 -7.39 25.62 12.05
CA ILE A 402 -7.96 24.97 10.87
C ILE A 402 -8.70 23.70 11.29
N LYS A 403 -9.86 23.45 10.67
CA LYS A 403 -10.72 22.30 10.99
C LYS A 403 -10.50 21.17 9.99
N PRO A 404 -10.00 20.00 10.40
CA PRO A 404 -9.98 18.82 9.54
C PRO A 404 -11.39 18.23 9.42
N ILE A 405 -11.75 17.80 8.22
CA ILE A 405 -12.94 17.00 7.94
C ILE A 405 -12.45 15.58 7.60
N TYR A 406 -12.78 14.63 8.46
CA TYR A 406 -12.35 13.25 8.30
C TYR A 406 -13.34 12.51 7.40
N GLY A 407 -12.84 11.82 6.38
CA GLY A 407 -13.67 11.05 5.46
C GLY A 407 -12.90 9.96 4.73
N MET A 408 -13.52 9.43 3.68
CA MET A 408 -12.96 8.38 2.84
C MET A 408 -13.61 8.44 1.46
N GLU A 409 -12.83 8.16 0.42
CA GLU A 409 -13.40 7.73 -0.85
C GLU A 409 -13.54 6.20 -0.86
N GLY A 410 -14.78 5.72 -0.84
CA GLY A 410 -15.14 4.31 -0.77
C GLY A 410 -15.42 3.69 -2.14
N TYR A 411 -15.33 2.36 -2.20
CA TYR A 411 -15.71 1.57 -3.38
C TYR A 411 -17.10 0.97 -3.20
N LEU A 412 -18.14 1.73 -3.54
CA LEU A 412 -19.55 1.34 -3.41
C LEU A 412 -19.93 0.26 -4.42
N VAL A 413 -20.64 -0.78 -3.99
CA VAL A 413 -21.28 -1.76 -4.87
C VAL A 413 -22.77 -1.84 -4.59
N ASP A 414 -23.60 -1.85 -5.64
CA ASP A 414 -25.05 -1.95 -5.49
C ASP A 414 -25.50 -3.42 -5.43
N ASP A 415 -25.64 -3.93 -4.21
CA ASP A 415 -26.14 -5.26 -3.89
C ASP A 415 -27.67 -5.29 -3.69
N SER A 416 -28.39 -4.21 -4.02
CA SER A 416 -29.82 -4.07 -3.74
C SER A 416 -30.76 -4.60 -4.83
N ALA A 417 -30.24 -5.28 -5.85
CA ALA A 417 -31.04 -5.87 -6.93
C ALA A 417 -32.05 -6.89 -6.37
N ARG A 418 -33.34 -6.53 -6.40
CA ARG A 418 -34.47 -7.36 -5.95
C ARG A 418 -35.46 -7.52 -7.08
N ALA A 419 -36.00 -8.72 -7.24
CA ALA A 419 -37.09 -8.99 -8.17
C ALA A 419 -38.48 -8.90 -7.54
N ILE A 420 -38.59 -9.00 -6.21
CA ILE A 420 -39.88 -9.07 -5.50
C ILE A 420 -39.95 -7.97 -4.44
N PHE A 421 -41.11 -7.32 -4.34
CA PHE A 421 -41.37 -6.13 -3.52
C PHE A 421 -42.66 -6.29 -2.68
N GLU A 422 -42.77 -5.53 -1.59
CA GLU A 422 -43.88 -5.60 -0.61
C GLU A 422 -44.15 -7.02 -0.09
N TYR A 423 -43.09 -7.81 0.01
CA TYR A 423 -43.10 -9.22 0.39
C TYR A 423 -42.87 -9.43 1.89
N ASN A 424 -43.51 -10.46 2.44
CA ASN A 424 -43.20 -11.03 3.75
C ASN A 424 -43.14 -12.56 3.61
N GLN A 425 -42.44 -13.25 4.53
CA GLN A 425 -42.31 -14.71 4.48
C GLN A 425 -43.66 -15.44 4.59
N GLU A 426 -44.66 -14.80 5.19
CA GLU A 426 -46.03 -15.33 5.28
C GLU A 426 -46.75 -15.38 3.92
N ASN A 427 -46.25 -14.64 2.92
CA ASN A 427 -46.81 -14.52 1.58
C ASN A 427 -45.97 -15.28 0.52
N ASN A 428 -45.17 -16.28 0.90
CA ASN A 428 -44.46 -17.12 -0.06
C ASN A 428 -45.44 -17.81 -1.02
N VAL A 429 -45.16 -17.73 -2.32
CA VAL A 429 -45.98 -18.32 -3.37
C VAL A 429 -45.15 -19.34 -4.15
N SER A 430 -45.61 -20.59 -4.14
CA SER A 430 -45.08 -21.64 -5.01
C SER A 430 -45.37 -21.33 -6.47
N PHE A 431 -44.37 -21.45 -7.35
CA PHE A 431 -44.58 -21.26 -8.79
C PHE A 431 -45.45 -22.36 -9.42
N LYS A 432 -45.57 -23.51 -8.77
CA LYS A 432 -46.37 -24.64 -9.25
C LYS A 432 -47.84 -24.48 -8.90
N ASP A 433 -48.13 -24.22 -7.63
CA ASP A 433 -49.50 -24.30 -7.09
C ASP A 433 -50.13 -22.93 -6.80
N GLY A 434 -49.30 -21.87 -6.78
CA GLY A 434 -49.67 -20.49 -6.48
C GLY A 434 -50.40 -19.79 -7.62
N THR A 435 -51.20 -18.78 -7.26
CA THR A 435 -51.92 -17.92 -8.21
C THR A 435 -51.25 -16.57 -8.31
N PHE A 436 -50.95 -16.16 -9.53
CA PHE A 436 -50.32 -14.88 -9.89
C PHE A 436 -51.30 -14.04 -10.70
N VAL A 437 -51.25 -12.72 -10.55
CA VAL A 437 -52.01 -11.78 -11.38
C VAL A 437 -51.02 -11.07 -12.27
N ILE A 438 -50.98 -11.46 -13.53
CA ILE A 438 -50.10 -10.85 -14.53
C ILE A 438 -50.85 -9.68 -15.13
N PHE A 439 -50.23 -8.51 -15.20
CA PHE A 439 -50.92 -7.32 -15.68
C PHE A 439 -49.98 -6.35 -16.38
N ASP A 440 -50.59 -5.51 -17.21
CA ASP A 440 -49.95 -4.44 -17.94
C ASP A 440 -50.92 -3.24 -18.02
N ILE A 441 -50.39 -2.02 -18.12
CA ILE A 441 -51.19 -0.81 -18.25
C ILE A 441 -50.71 0.06 -19.41
N GLU A 442 -51.67 0.61 -20.14
CA GLU A 442 -51.40 1.69 -21.08
C GLU A 442 -51.68 3.05 -20.42
N THR A 443 -50.87 4.05 -20.77
CA THR A 443 -50.87 5.34 -20.07
C THR A 443 -50.70 6.50 -21.04
N THR A 444 -51.11 7.70 -20.63
CA THR A 444 -50.94 8.93 -21.43
C THR A 444 -49.50 9.47 -21.46
N GLY A 445 -48.54 8.74 -20.90
CA GLY A 445 -47.12 9.08 -20.88
C GLY A 445 -46.38 8.38 -19.74
N LEU A 446 -45.07 8.65 -19.59
CA LEU A 446 -44.19 7.84 -18.75
C LEU A 446 -44.20 8.17 -17.25
N SER A 447 -45.00 9.15 -16.79
CA SER A 447 -44.92 9.68 -15.42
C SER A 447 -46.25 9.58 -14.68
N PRO A 448 -46.35 8.76 -13.61
CA PRO A 448 -47.55 8.70 -12.78
C PRO A 448 -47.96 10.03 -12.14
N LYS A 449 -47.06 11.02 -12.06
CA LYS A 449 -47.39 12.32 -11.47
C LYS A 449 -48.30 13.17 -12.35
N ASN A 450 -48.11 13.09 -13.67
CA ASN A 450 -48.67 14.03 -14.63
C ASN A 450 -49.40 13.32 -15.78
N CYS A 451 -49.46 11.99 -15.78
CA CYS A 451 -50.10 11.17 -16.81
C CYS A 451 -51.14 10.26 -16.13
N GLY A 452 -52.14 9.83 -16.89
CA GLY A 452 -53.23 8.97 -16.46
C GLY A 452 -53.20 7.60 -17.16
N ILE A 453 -53.97 6.66 -16.62
CA ILE A 453 -54.13 5.31 -17.19
C ILE A 453 -55.20 5.35 -18.28
N THR A 454 -54.95 4.71 -19.43
CA THR A 454 -55.90 4.61 -20.56
C THR A 454 -56.49 3.20 -20.72
N GLN A 455 -55.76 2.17 -20.29
CA GLN A 455 -56.22 0.77 -20.30
C GLN A 455 -55.52 -0.04 -19.20
N ILE A 456 -56.22 -1.02 -18.64
CA ILE A 456 -55.64 -2.04 -17.76
C ILE A 456 -55.97 -3.41 -18.34
N GLY A 457 -54.94 -4.19 -18.62
CA GLY A 457 -55.03 -5.61 -18.96
C GLY A 457 -54.49 -6.44 -17.80
N ALA A 458 -55.21 -7.48 -17.38
CA ALA A 458 -54.78 -8.38 -16.33
C ALA A 458 -55.32 -9.79 -16.56
N LEU A 459 -54.57 -10.79 -16.12
CA LEU A 459 -55.02 -12.18 -16.11
C LEU A 459 -54.56 -12.88 -14.85
N LYS A 460 -55.33 -13.87 -14.41
CA LYS A 460 -54.93 -14.79 -13.35
C LYS A 460 -54.26 -16.00 -13.96
N TYR A 461 -53.08 -16.30 -13.46
CA TYR A 461 -52.23 -17.39 -13.91
C TYR A 461 -52.01 -18.38 -12.75
N ARG A 462 -52.25 -19.67 -13.00
CA ARG A 462 -52.00 -20.75 -12.04
C ARG A 462 -51.52 -22.01 -12.76
N GLY A 463 -50.35 -22.53 -12.39
CA GLY A 463 -49.87 -23.83 -12.85
C GLY A 463 -49.68 -23.98 -14.37
N GLY A 464 -49.41 -22.88 -15.09
CA GLY A 464 -49.28 -22.90 -16.57
C GLY A 464 -50.56 -22.57 -17.32
N GLU A 465 -51.67 -22.35 -16.63
CA GLU A 465 -52.96 -22.05 -17.23
C GLU A 465 -53.44 -20.64 -16.86
N ILE A 466 -54.06 -19.96 -17.83
CA ILE A 466 -54.81 -18.73 -17.61
C ILE A 466 -56.18 -19.14 -17.10
N ILE A 467 -56.52 -18.74 -15.86
CA ILE A 467 -57.75 -19.16 -15.18
C ILE A 467 -58.86 -18.11 -15.25
N ASP A 468 -58.51 -16.85 -15.50
CA ASP A 468 -59.44 -15.73 -15.57
C ASP A 468 -58.75 -14.55 -16.27
N CYS A 469 -59.52 -13.66 -16.89
CA CYS A 469 -59.01 -12.45 -17.56
C CYS A 469 -59.84 -11.22 -17.16
N PHE A 470 -59.17 -10.08 -17.04
CA PHE A 470 -59.75 -8.78 -16.74
C PHE A 470 -59.18 -7.75 -17.70
N GLU A 471 -60.04 -7.02 -18.38
CA GLU A 471 -59.63 -5.94 -19.27
C GLU A 471 -60.62 -4.80 -19.16
N THR A 472 -60.11 -3.57 -19.05
CA THR A 472 -60.94 -2.37 -19.05
C THR A 472 -60.21 -1.21 -19.71
N PHE A 473 -60.92 -0.45 -20.55
CA PHE A 473 -60.51 0.90 -20.85
C PHE A 473 -60.68 1.78 -19.61
N VAL A 474 -59.90 2.84 -19.54
CA VAL A 474 -59.90 3.78 -18.43
C VAL A 474 -59.96 5.18 -18.99
N ASN A 475 -60.89 5.99 -18.49
CA ASN A 475 -60.88 7.42 -18.76
C ASN A 475 -59.71 8.05 -17.99
N PRO A 476 -58.65 8.54 -18.66
CA PRO A 476 -57.48 9.12 -18.00
C PRO A 476 -57.78 10.49 -17.38
N GLU A 477 -59.00 11.02 -17.55
CA GLU A 477 -59.46 12.34 -17.10
C GLU A 477 -58.62 13.50 -17.66
N MET A 478 -57.94 13.24 -18.78
CA MET A 478 -57.08 14.20 -19.48
C MET A 478 -56.93 13.83 -20.97
N PRO A 479 -56.58 14.78 -21.85
CA PRO A 479 -56.35 14.47 -23.26
C PRO A 479 -55.20 13.48 -23.47
N ILE A 480 -55.38 12.51 -24.36
CA ILE A 480 -54.33 11.57 -24.78
C ILE A 480 -53.44 12.26 -25.84
N PRO A 481 -52.10 12.35 -25.65
CA PRO A 481 -51.21 12.91 -26.67
C PRO A 481 -51.26 12.14 -28.00
N GLU A 482 -51.10 12.85 -29.12
CA GLU A 482 -51.15 12.26 -30.48
C GLU A 482 -50.06 11.18 -30.68
N GLU A 483 -48.90 11.36 -30.06
CA GLU A 483 -47.81 10.38 -30.05
C GLU A 483 -48.22 9.07 -29.36
N ILE A 484 -48.94 9.15 -28.23
CA ILE A 484 -49.43 7.97 -27.50
C ILE A 484 -50.60 7.30 -28.24
N THR A 485 -51.46 8.10 -28.85
CA THR A 485 -52.55 7.60 -29.70
C THR A 485 -51.99 6.83 -30.90
N SER A 486 -50.90 7.31 -31.49
CA SER A 486 -50.21 6.65 -32.61
C SER A 486 -49.51 5.36 -32.20
N LEU A 487 -49.07 5.26 -30.94
CA LEU A 487 -48.42 4.06 -30.39
C LEU A 487 -49.44 2.99 -29.98
N THR A 488 -50.46 3.36 -29.21
CA THR A 488 -51.41 2.43 -28.56
C THR A 488 -52.69 2.20 -29.37
N GLY A 489 -52.98 3.08 -30.34
CA GLY A 489 -54.26 3.10 -31.04
C GLY A 489 -55.46 3.46 -30.17
N ILE A 490 -55.26 3.93 -28.93
CA ILE A 490 -56.33 4.36 -28.01
C ILE A 490 -56.58 5.85 -28.21
N THR A 491 -57.82 6.22 -28.53
CA THR A 491 -58.23 7.62 -28.76
C THR A 491 -59.08 8.14 -27.60
N ASP A 492 -59.14 9.47 -27.43
CA ASP A 492 -60.01 10.11 -26.42
C ASP A 492 -61.48 9.66 -26.56
N ASP A 493 -61.95 9.44 -27.79
CA ASP A 493 -63.31 8.96 -28.07
C ASP A 493 -63.58 7.54 -27.56
N MET A 494 -62.56 6.68 -27.49
CA MET A 494 -62.68 5.30 -27.00
C MET A 494 -62.79 5.24 -25.47
N VAL A 495 -62.19 6.20 -24.76
CA VAL A 495 -62.09 6.19 -23.30
C VAL A 495 -63.02 7.17 -22.60
N LYS A 496 -63.68 8.09 -23.32
CA LYS A 496 -64.55 9.12 -22.73
C LYS A 496 -65.67 8.55 -21.84
N ASP A 497 -66.27 7.43 -22.25
CA ASP A 497 -67.37 6.76 -21.55
C ASP A 497 -66.88 5.58 -20.69
N ALA A 498 -65.55 5.36 -20.62
CA ALA A 498 -64.95 4.31 -19.81
C ALA A 498 -64.93 4.70 -18.31
N PRO A 499 -64.78 3.73 -17.39
CA PRO A 499 -64.65 4.00 -15.96
C PRO A 499 -63.53 5.00 -15.66
N SER A 500 -63.73 5.84 -14.64
CA SER A 500 -62.67 6.73 -14.14
C SER A 500 -61.47 5.93 -13.64
N GLN A 501 -60.28 6.56 -13.57
CA GLN A 501 -59.08 5.91 -13.03
C GLN A 501 -59.32 5.26 -11.67
N LYS A 502 -60.07 5.92 -10.79
CA LYS A 502 -60.47 5.40 -9.48
C LYS A 502 -61.27 4.11 -9.58
N GLU A 503 -62.28 4.08 -10.45
CA GLU A 503 -63.18 2.93 -10.61
C GLU A 503 -62.45 1.75 -11.25
N ALA A 504 -61.66 2.01 -12.29
CA ALA A 504 -60.86 0.99 -12.96
C ALA A 504 -59.83 0.34 -12.04
N VAL A 505 -59.05 1.15 -11.28
CA VAL A 505 -58.07 0.62 -10.32
C VAL A 505 -58.76 -0.11 -9.18
N LYS A 506 -59.92 0.36 -8.71
CA LYS A 506 -60.71 -0.37 -7.70
C LYS A 506 -61.14 -1.75 -8.22
N ALA A 507 -61.69 -1.82 -9.43
CA ALA A 507 -62.09 -3.08 -10.05
C ALA A 507 -60.89 -4.03 -10.25
N PHE A 508 -59.74 -3.51 -10.69
CA PHE A 508 -58.51 -4.28 -10.82
C PHE A 508 -58.02 -4.84 -9.48
N LEU A 509 -58.02 -4.05 -8.40
CA LEU A 509 -57.61 -4.52 -7.07
C LEU A 509 -58.59 -5.54 -6.48
N GLU A 510 -59.90 -5.36 -6.71
CA GLU A 510 -60.92 -6.35 -6.34
C GLU A 510 -60.72 -7.67 -7.11
N TYR A 511 -60.38 -7.58 -8.41
CA TYR A 511 -60.03 -8.73 -9.24
C TYR A 511 -58.77 -9.43 -8.73
N ALA A 512 -57.72 -8.67 -8.42
CA ALA A 512 -56.43 -9.18 -7.99
C ALA A 512 -56.44 -9.78 -6.56
N GLY A 513 -57.34 -9.32 -5.69
CA GLY A 513 -57.42 -9.78 -4.30
C GLY A 513 -56.11 -9.54 -3.55
N ASN A 514 -55.61 -10.55 -2.83
CA ASN A 514 -54.30 -10.52 -2.15
C ASN A 514 -53.20 -11.27 -2.94
N HIS A 515 -53.46 -11.64 -4.19
CA HIS A 515 -52.51 -12.40 -5.00
C HIS A 515 -51.30 -11.55 -5.41
N MET A 516 -50.20 -12.23 -5.72
CA MET A 516 -48.98 -11.58 -6.18
C MET A 516 -49.16 -11.02 -7.58
N LEU A 517 -48.85 -9.73 -7.73
CA LEU A 517 -48.88 -9.07 -9.03
C LEU A 517 -47.58 -9.33 -9.78
N VAL A 518 -47.66 -9.54 -11.09
CA VAL A 518 -46.50 -9.75 -11.96
C VAL A 518 -46.61 -8.79 -13.13
N ALA A 519 -45.59 -7.97 -13.34
CA ALA A 519 -45.52 -7.04 -14.45
C ALA A 519 -44.11 -7.02 -15.05
N HIS A 520 -43.99 -6.50 -16.27
CA HIS A 520 -42.71 -6.34 -16.95
C HIS A 520 -42.20 -4.93 -16.72
N ASN A 521 -41.09 -4.77 -15.98
CA ASN A 521 -40.69 -3.48 -15.42
C ASN A 521 -41.73 -2.95 -14.40
N ALA A 522 -42.16 -3.85 -13.51
CA ALA A 522 -43.33 -3.67 -12.63
C ALA A 522 -43.39 -2.37 -11.82
N GLN A 523 -42.25 -1.73 -11.54
CA GLN A 523 -42.24 -0.45 -10.83
C GLN A 523 -42.96 0.67 -11.61
N PHE A 524 -43.00 0.58 -12.94
CA PHE A 524 -43.73 1.51 -13.79
C PHE A 524 -45.24 1.41 -13.57
N ASP A 525 -45.81 0.23 -13.80
CA ASP A 525 -47.25 -0.03 -13.74
C ASP A 525 -47.79 0.18 -12.32
N ILE A 526 -47.07 -0.38 -11.34
CA ILE A 526 -47.39 -0.23 -9.92
C ILE A 526 -47.31 1.25 -9.50
N GLY A 527 -46.47 2.06 -10.14
CA GLY A 527 -46.37 3.50 -9.89
C GLY A 527 -47.69 4.23 -10.15
N PHE A 528 -48.36 3.91 -11.25
CA PHE A 528 -49.68 4.48 -11.58
C PHE A 528 -50.77 3.96 -10.64
N ILE A 529 -50.80 2.65 -10.34
CA ILE A 529 -51.75 2.08 -9.37
C ILE A 529 -51.57 2.73 -7.99
N ARG A 530 -50.33 2.92 -7.53
CA ARG A 530 -50.01 3.60 -6.26
C ARG A 530 -50.47 5.05 -6.24
N LYS A 531 -50.30 5.78 -7.36
CA LYS A 531 -50.79 7.17 -7.45
C LYS A 531 -52.30 7.22 -7.28
N VAL A 532 -53.04 6.44 -8.07
CA VAL A 532 -54.51 6.43 -8.04
C VAL A 532 -55.02 6.01 -6.66
N THR A 533 -54.42 4.98 -6.06
CA THR A 533 -54.80 4.52 -4.71
C THR A 533 -54.48 5.54 -3.63
N SER A 534 -53.32 6.20 -3.67
CA SER A 534 -52.94 7.27 -2.74
C SER A 534 -53.90 8.46 -2.83
N ASP A 535 -54.18 8.95 -4.04
CA ASP A 535 -55.08 10.10 -4.26
C ASP A 535 -56.51 9.83 -3.79
N ASN A 536 -56.93 8.57 -3.83
CA ASN A 536 -58.27 8.13 -3.46
C ASN A 536 -58.35 7.45 -2.08
N ARG A 537 -57.28 7.47 -1.29
CA ARG A 537 -57.18 6.83 0.05
C ARG A 537 -57.57 5.35 0.03
N MET A 538 -57.22 4.64 -1.03
CA MET A 538 -57.42 3.19 -1.18
C MET A 538 -56.19 2.44 -0.65
N LYS A 539 -56.43 1.25 -0.07
CA LYS A 539 -55.35 0.41 0.44
C LYS A 539 -54.75 -0.42 -0.70
N PHE A 540 -53.44 -0.37 -0.85
CA PHE A 540 -52.67 -1.20 -1.77
C PHE A 540 -51.59 -1.95 -0.99
N THR A 541 -51.70 -3.28 -0.90
CA THR A 541 -50.79 -4.12 -0.09
C THR A 541 -50.32 -5.38 -0.82
N ASN A 542 -50.63 -5.52 -2.11
CA ASN A 542 -50.25 -6.69 -2.87
C ASN A 542 -48.72 -6.77 -3.02
N PRO A 543 -48.10 -7.94 -2.77
CA PRO A 543 -46.73 -8.18 -3.18
C PRO A 543 -46.66 -8.18 -4.71
N PHE A 544 -45.53 -7.76 -5.27
CA PHE A 544 -45.35 -7.77 -6.72
C PHE A 544 -43.96 -8.20 -7.16
N LEU A 545 -43.89 -8.84 -8.33
CA LEU A 545 -42.69 -9.39 -8.96
C LEU A 545 -42.40 -8.70 -10.29
N ASP A 546 -41.15 -8.30 -10.48
CA ASP A 546 -40.63 -7.72 -11.72
C ASP A 546 -39.91 -8.77 -12.58
N THR A 547 -40.51 -9.09 -13.72
CA THR A 547 -39.97 -10.10 -14.64
C THR A 547 -38.67 -9.67 -15.33
N VAL A 548 -38.38 -8.36 -15.42
CA VAL A 548 -37.09 -7.87 -15.96
C VAL A 548 -35.95 -8.26 -15.03
N SER A 549 -36.16 -8.05 -13.72
CA SER A 549 -35.18 -8.40 -12.69
C SER A 549 -34.94 -9.91 -12.64
N VAL A 550 -36.01 -10.73 -12.72
CA VAL A 550 -35.90 -12.19 -12.83
C VAL A 550 -35.20 -12.62 -14.11
N SER A 551 -35.54 -12.02 -15.25
CA SER A 551 -34.92 -12.37 -16.53
C SER A 551 -33.44 -12.01 -16.58
N ARG A 552 -33.03 -10.87 -16.02
CA ARG A 552 -31.61 -10.49 -15.94
C ARG A 552 -30.80 -11.45 -15.08
N PHE A 553 -31.46 -12.03 -14.07
CA PHE A 553 -30.83 -13.01 -13.20
C PHE A 553 -30.60 -14.36 -13.90
N ILE A 554 -31.58 -14.84 -14.67
CA ILE A 554 -31.54 -16.21 -15.22
C ILE A 554 -31.18 -16.32 -16.71
N ASN A 555 -31.26 -15.23 -17.48
CA ASN A 555 -30.94 -15.19 -18.91
C ASN A 555 -29.70 -14.33 -19.15
N ASN A 556 -28.54 -14.78 -18.63
CA ASN A 556 -27.27 -14.05 -18.73
C ASN A 556 -26.64 -14.05 -20.14
N ASP A 557 -27.26 -14.75 -21.10
CA ASP A 557 -26.83 -14.91 -22.48
C ASP A 557 -27.41 -13.85 -23.44
N ILE A 558 -28.25 -12.94 -22.93
CA ILE A 558 -28.85 -11.84 -23.70
C ILE A 558 -28.60 -10.48 -23.03
N PHE A 559 -28.38 -9.44 -23.84
CA PHE A 559 -28.11 -8.09 -23.34
C PHE A 559 -29.37 -7.21 -23.17
N ARG A 560 -30.46 -7.53 -23.90
CA ARG A 560 -31.73 -6.79 -23.86
C ARG A 560 -32.82 -7.66 -23.28
N HIS A 561 -33.57 -7.11 -22.33
CA HIS A 561 -34.66 -7.79 -21.61
C HIS A 561 -35.99 -7.05 -21.75
N THR A 562 -36.23 -6.43 -22.90
CA THR A 562 -37.56 -5.89 -23.24
C THR A 562 -38.52 -7.03 -23.55
N LEU A 563 -39.83 -6.77 -23.50
CA LEU A 563 -40.87 -7.77 -23.76
C LEU A 563 -40.65 -8.46 -25.12
N ASP A 564 -40.42 -7.67 -26.19
CA ASP A 564 -40.09 -8.17 -27.54
C ASP A 564 -38.83 -9.03 -27.58
N ALA A 565 -37.77 -8.59 -26.90
CA ALA A 565 -36.50 -9.30 -26.89
C ALA A 565 -36.66 -10.67 -26.24
N LEU A 566 -37.45 -10.76 -25.16
CA LEU A 566 -37.76 -12.01 -24.48
C LEU A 566 -38.71 -12.90 -25.28
N ALA A 567 -39.75 -12.33 -25.89
CA ALA A 567 -40.66 -13.06 -26.78
C ALA A 567 -39.90 -13.72 -27.94
N LYS A 568 -38.98 -12.98 -28.57
CA LYS A 568 -38.11 -13.48 -29.65
C LYS A 568 -37.11 -14.51 -29.13
N TYR A 569 -36.49 -14.27 -27.99
CA TYR A 569 -35.52 -15.17 -27.37
C TYR A 569 -36.14 -16.53 -27.03
N PHE A 570 -37.34 -16.53 -26.44
CA PHE A 570 -38.09 -17.74 -26.12
C PHE A 570 -38.88 -18.33 -27.29
N LYS A 571 -38.88 -17.67 -28.46
CA LYS A 571 -39.58 -18.08 -29.68
C LYS A 571 -41.10 -18.22 -29.48
N LEU A 572 -41.72 -17.21 -28.86
CA LEU A 572 -43.13 -17.23 -28.45
C LEU A 572 -44.12 -16.69 -29.50
N GLY A 573 -43.64 -16.32 -30.70
CA GLY A 573 -44.45 -15.77 -31.81
C GLY A 573 -44.44 -14.25 -31.87
N GLU A 574 -45.08 -13.69 -32.90
CA GLU A 574 -45.33 -12.24 -33.05
C GLU A 574 -46.64 -11.87 -32.33
N PHE A 575 -46.70 -10.68 -31.75
CA PHE A 575 -47.86 -10.11 -31.06
C PHE A 575 -47.94 -8.61 -31.38
N ASP A 576 -49.14 -8.02 -31.24
CA ASP A 576 -49.33 -6.59 -31.45
C ASP A 576 -48.95 -5.85 -30.17
N HIS A 577 -47.88 -5.06 -30.25
CA HIS A 577 -47.36 -4.33 -29.11
C HIS A 577 -48.23 -3.08 -28.88
N HIS A 578 -48.45 -2.69 -27.63
CA HIS A 578 -49.24 -1.52 -27.21
C HIS A 578 -50.77 -1.74 -27.04
N ARG A 579 -51.16 -2.99 -26.80
CA ARG A 579 -52.46 -3.36 -26.26
C ARG A 579 -52.24 -4.06 -24.91
N ALA A 580 -52.76 -3.49 -23.83
CA ALA A 580 -52.55 -4.03 -22.47
C ALA A 580 -52.95 -5.52 -22.34
N GLY A 581 -54.00 -5.96 -23.04
CA GLY A 581 -54.42 -7.37 -23.07
C GLY A 581 -53.42 -8.30 -23.74
N ASP A 582 -52.96 -7.95 -24.96
CA ASP A 582 -52.02 -8.75 -25.74
C ASP A 582 -50.62 -8.80 -25.09
N ASP A 583 -50.17 -7.67 -24.54
CA ASP A 583 -48.91 -7.58 -23.80
C ASP A 583 -48.96 -8.41 -22.50
N THR A 584 -50.12 -8.43 -21.81
CA THR A 584 -50.34 -9.28 -20.64
C THR A 584 -50.30 -10.78 -20.99
N GLU A 585 -50.89 -11.19 -22.11
CA GLU A 585 -50.82 -12.59 -22.57
C GLU A 585 -49.40 -13.01 -22.96
N MET A 586 -48.67 -12.13 -23.65
CA MET A 586 -47.26 -12.39 -24.00
C MET A 586 -46.40 -12.47 -22.74
N LEU A 587 -46.62 -11.57 -21.77
CA LEU A 587 -45.95 -11.59 -20.48
C LEU A 587 -46.22 -12.89 -19.72
N ALA A 588 -47.44 -13.43 -19.77
CA ALA A 588 -47.76 -14.71 -19.15
C ALA A 588 -46.94 -15.87 -19.74
N LYS A 589 -46.79 -15.91 -21.06
CA LYS A 589 -45.94 -16.91 -21.74
C LYS A 589 -44.47 -16.73 -21.38
N ILE A 590 -43.98 -15.50 -21.31
CA ILE A 590 -42.60 -15.20 -20.87
C ILE A 590 -42.40 -15.64 -19.42
N PHE A 591 -43.33 -15.30 -18.53
CA PHE A 591 -43.29 -15.66 -17.13
C PHE A 591 -43.26 -17.18 -16.92
N GLU A 592 -44.02 -17.93 -17.72
CA GLU A 592 -43.96 -19.39 -17.71
C GLU A 592 -42.55 -19.92 -18.08
N GLN A 593 -41.92 -19.35 -19.12
CA GLN A 593 -40.55 -19.75 -19.50
C GLN A 593 -39.52 -19.39 -18.42
N LEU A 594 -39.69 -18.24 -17.76
CA LEU A 594 -38.85 -17.84 -16.62
C LEU A 594 -39.01 -18.82 -15.45
N ILE A 595 -40.24 -19.19 -15.08
CA ILE A 595 -40.52 -20.20 -14.05
C ILE A 595 -39.88 -21.54 -14.41
N ARG A 596 -40.01 -22.01 -15.66
CA ARG A 596 -39.42 -23.27 -16.10
C ARG A 596 -37.89 -23.26 -15.98
N LYS A 597 -37.25 -22.16 -16.38
CA LYS A 597 -35.80 -21.99 -16.19
C LYS A 597 -35.41 -21.92 -14.71
N LEU A 598 -36.19 -21.22 -13.87
CA LEU A 598 -35.96 -21.15 -12.42
C LEU A 598 -36.01 -22.55 -11.79
N ALA A 599 -37.00 -23.36 -12.18
CA ALA A 599 -37.14 -24.73 -11.70
C ALA A 599 -35.96 -25.63 -12.08
N VAL A 600 -35.39 -25.46 -13.29
CA VAL A 600 -34.15 -26.18 -13.70
C VAL A 600 -32.97 -25.85 -12.78
N ASN A 601 -32.93 -24.62 -12.23
CA ASN A 601 -31.91 -24.18 -11.28
C ASN A 601 -32.28 -24.45 -9.81
N GLY A 602 -33.32 -25.25 -9.55
CA GLY A 602 -33.74 -25.64 -8.19
C GLY A 602 -34.56 -24.59 -7.45
N ILE A 603 -35.00 -23.52 -8.13
CA ILE A 603 -35.81 -22.45 -7.54
C ILE A 603 -37.30 -22.72 -7.84
N LEU A 604 -38.09 -23.00 -6.80
CA LEU A 604 -39.47 -23.50 -6.94
C LEU A 604 -40.56 -22.54 -6.42
N ASP A 605 -40.16 -21.50 -5.70
CA ASP A 605 -41.05 -20.52 -5.08
C ASP A 605 -40.37 -19.14 -5.00
N THR A 606 -41.12 -18.15 -4.51
CA THR A 606 -40.64 -16.78 -4.38
C THR A 606 -39.55 -16.60 -3.33
N ASP A 607 -39.56 -17.40 -2.25
CA ASP A 607 -38.46 -17.42 -1.30
C ASP A 607 -37.15 -17.88 -1.95
N GLY A 608 -37.19 -18.93 -2.79
CA GLY A 608 -36.02 -19.41 -3.52
C GLY A 608 -35.46 -18.38 -4.52
N VAL A 609 -36.32 -17.57 -5.15
CA VAL A 609 -35.85 -16.45 -6.00
C VAL A 609 -35.13 -15.41 -5.16
N LEU A 610 -35.70 -15.02 -4.02
CA LEU A 610 -35.08 -14.04 -3.12
C LEU A 610 -33.75 -14.55 -2.57
N GLU A 611 -33.68 -15.80 -2.14
CA GLU A 611 -32.48 -16.42 -1.60
C GLU A 611 -31.38 -16.51 -2.65
N GLU A 612 -31.69 -17.01 -3.85
CA GLU A 612 -30.67 -17.23 -4.88
C GLU A 612 -30.22 -15.93 -5.57
N MET A 613 -31.10 -14.93 -5.71
CA MET A 613 -30.69 -13.59 -6.15
C MET A 613 -29.81 -12.90 -5.11
N SER A 614 -30.09 -13.09 -3.82
CA SER A 614 -29.25 -12.57 -2.73
C SER A 614 -27.91 -13.30 -2.64
N ARG A 615 -27.84 -14.59 -3.01
CA ARG A 615 -26.58 -15.34 -3.08
C ARG A 615 -25.73 -14.93 -4.29
N ASN A 616 -26.35 -14.61 -5.42
CA ASN A 616 -25.67 -14.20 -6.65
C ASN A 616 -25.35 -12.70 -6.73
N SER A 617 -25.74 -11.89 -5.75
CA SER A 617 -25.34 -10.49 -5.59
C SER A 617 -24.00 -10.32 -4.85
N ASP A 618 -23.06 -11.26 -5.01
CA ASP A 618 -21.75 -11.24 -4.33
C ASP A 618 -21.05 -9.87 -4.51
N PRO A 619 -20.91 -9.07 -3.44
CA PRO A 619 -20.29 -7.75 -3.49
C PRO A 619 -18.86 -7.76 -4.10
N LYS A 620 -18.16 -8.89 -4.03
CA LYS A 620 -16.81 -9.06 -4.56
C LYS A 620 -16.75 -9.14 -6.09
N ARG A 621 -17.89 -9.37 -6.75
CA ARG A 621 -17.99 -9.52 -8.22
C ARG A 621 -18.75 -8.37 -8.89
N LEU A 622 -19.55 -7.62 -8.14
CA LEU A 622 -20.31 -6.50 -8.67
C LEU A 622 -19.41 -5.36 -9.19
N LYS A 623 -19.92 -4.58 -10.15
CA LYS A 623 -19.27 -3.32 -10.56
C LYS A 623 -19.28 -2.38 -9.36
N TYR A 624 -18.14 -1.78 -9.07
CA TYR A 624 -18.02 -0.78 -8.03
C TYR A 624 -18.00 0.64 -8.62
N HIS A 625 -18.37 1.60 -7.79
CA HIS A 625 -18.35 3.03 -8.07
C HIS A 625 -17.70 3.76 -6.90
N HIS A 626 -17.12 4.93 -7.16
CA HIS A 626 -16.59 5.76 -6.09
C HIS A 626 -17.73 6.46 -5.32
N ILE A 627 -17.50 6.72 -4.04
CA ILE A 627 -18.38 7.49 -3.16
C ILE A 627 -17.56 8.26 -2.14
N ILE A 628 -17.90 9.53 -1.87
CA ILE A 628 -17.31 10.26 -0.75
C ILE A 628 -18.16 10.07 0.49
N ILE A 629 -17.49 9.72 1.60
CA ILE A 629 -18.10 9.51 2.91
C ILE A 629 -17.40 10.43 3.89
N LEU A 630 -18.08 11.49 4.34
CA LEU A 630 -17.56 12.41 5.34
C LEU A 630 -18.16 12.11 6.73
N VAL A 631 -17.34 12.20 7.76
CA VAL A 631 -17.76 11.99 9.14
C VAL A 631 -18.38 13.27 9.69
N LYS A 632 -19.67 13.23 10.04
CA LYS A 632 -20.39 14.38 10.63
C LYS A 632 -20.10 14.55 12.12
N ASN A 633 -20.06 13.43 12.86
CA ASN A 633 -19.94 13.43 14.32
C ASN A 633 -19.28 12.12 14.82
N ARG A 634 -19.13 11.97 16.14
CA ARG A 634 -18.51 10.77 16.75
C ARG A 634 -19.20 9.45 16.39
N ILE A 635 -20.52 9.44 16.22
CA ILE A 635 -21.26 8.24 15.80
C ILE A 635 -20.83 7.86 14.37
N GLY A 636 -20.77 8.86 13.49
CA GLY A 636 -20.23 8.71 12.13
C GLY A 636 -18.82 8.16 12.10
N LEU A 637 -17.93 8.62 13.01
CA LEU A 637 -16.55 8.14 13.05
C LEU A 637 -16.49 6.63 13.32
N LYS A 638 -17.22 6.19 14.36
CA LYS A 638 -17.31 4.77 14.72
C LYS A 638 -17.94 3.94 13.60
N ASN A 639 -18.96 4.47 12.94
CA ASN A 639 -19.60 3.83 11.79
C ASN A 639 -18.66 3.72 10.58
N LEU A 640 -17.87 4.76 10.29
CA LEU A 640 -16.85 4.70 9.25
C LEU A 640 -15.77 3.67 9.59
N TYR A 641 -15.35 3.56 10.85
CA TYR A 641 -14.39 2.53 11.28
C TYR A 641 -14.94 1.12 11.06
N LYS A 642 -16.24 0.89 11.34
CA LYS A 642 -16.91 -0.38 11.04
C LYS A 642 -16.97 -0.65 9.54
N LEU A 643 -17.37 0.33 8.73
CA LEU A 643 -17.44 0.20 7.26
C LEU A 643 -16.09 -0.19 6.67
N VAL A 644 -15.02 0.52 7.03
CA VAL A 644 -13.64 0.23 6.60
C VAL A 644 -13.19 -1.15 7.04
N SER A 645 -13.57 -1.56 8.25
CA SER A 645 -13.20 -2.88 8.76
C SER A 645 -13.90 -4.00 8.00
N ARG A 646 -15.22 -3.87 7.80
CA ARG A 646 -16.01 -4.85 7.03
C ARG A 646 -15.55 -4.91 5.57
N SER A 647 -15.23 -3.77 4.96
CA SER A 647 -14.74 -3.72 3.58
C SER A 647 -13.38 -4.39 3.41
N ASN A 648 -12.50 -4.31 4.40
CA ASN A 648 -11.17 -4.94 4.37
C ASN A 648 -11.15 -6.41 4.83
N LEU A 649 -12.07 -6.82 5.70
CA LEU A 649 -12.14 -8.19 6.22
C LEU A 649 -13.07 -9.09 5.40
N GLU A 650 -14.29 -8.63 5.12
CA GLU A 650 -15.36 -9.47 4.56
C GLU A 650 -15.51 -9.28 3.05
N TYR A 651 -15.48 -8.04 2.58
CA TYR A 651 -15.81 -7.67 1.20
C TYR A 651 -14.59 -7.28 0.35
N PHE A 652 -13.39 -7.56 0.83
CA PHE A 652 -12.16 -7.30 0.08
C PHE A 652 -12.06 -8.23 -1.14
N TYR A 653 -11.64 -7.67 -2.27
CA TYR A 653 -11.27 -8.42 -3.47
C TYR A 653 -9.95 -7.90 -4.05
N ARG A 654 -10.02 -6.85 -4.87
CA ARG A 654 -8.88 -6.03 -5.30
C ARG A 654 -8.82 -4.71 -4.53
N TYR A 655 -9.99 -4.22 -4.15
CA TYR A 655 -10.23 -3.03 -3.37
C TYR A 655 -11.18 -3.38 -2.21
N PRO A 656 -11.16 -2.62 -1.11
CA PRO A 656 -12.11 -2.80 -0.01
C PRO A 656 -13.49 -2.28 -0.41
N ARG A 657 -14.39 -3.18 -0.81
CA ARG A 657 -15.72 -2.81 -1.33
C ARG A 657 -16.76 -2.62 -0.23
N ILE A 658 -17.70 -1.72 -0.45
CA ILE A 658 -18.76 -1.37 0.48
C ILE A 658 -20.12 -1.65 -0.17
N PRO A 659 -20.85 -2.69 0.28
CA PRO A 659 -22.22 -2.92 -0.17
C PRO A 659 -23.13 -1.73 0.19
N LYS A 660 -24.04 -1.37 -0.72
CA LYS A 660 -25.01 -0.26 -0.52
C LYS A 660 -25.97 -0.57 0.63
N THR A 661 -26.28 -1.85 0.89
CA THR A 661 -27.04 -2.28 2.08
C THR A 661 -26.27 -2.03 3.38
N LEU A 662 -25.00 -2.40 3.44
CA LEU A 662 -24.11 -2.18 4.59
C LEU A 662 -23.93 -0.69 4.88
N LEU A 663 -23.75 0.13 3.84
CA LEU A 663 -23.65 1.57 3.97
C LEU A 663 -24.94 2.19 4.53
N LYS A 664 -26.11 1.67 4.16
CA LYS A 664 -27.40 2.11 4.72
C LYS A 664 -27.52 1.78 6.21
N GLU A 665 -27.04 0.61 6.64
CA GLU A 665 -27.01 0.20 8.04
C GLU A 665 -26.17 1.16 8.89
N TYR A 666 -24.97 1.51 8.42
CA TYR A 666 -24.03 2.40 9.14
C TYR A 666 -24.08 3.86 8.68
N ARG A 667 -25.17 4.31 8.05
CA ARG A 667 -25.29 5.68 7.50
C ARG A 667 -25.30 6.77 8.57
N GLU A 668 -25.79 6.46 9.77
CA GLU A 668 -25.96 7.47 10.82
C GLU A 668 -24.65 8.20 11.13
N GLY A 669 -24.70 9.54 11.16
CA GLY A 669 -23.53 10.38 11.41
C GLY A 669 -22.58 10.54 10.22
N LEU A 670 -22.94 10.06 9.02
CA LEU A 670 -22.18 10.24 7.78
C LEU A 670 -22.87 11.23 6.84
N ILE A 671 -22.08 11.90 5.99
CA ILE A 671 -22.55 12.72 4.87
C ILE A 671 -21.98 12.12 3.59
N LEU A 672 -22.83 11.81 2.61
CA LEU A 672 -22.45 11.14 1.38
C LEU A 672 -22.39 12.08 0.17
N GLY A 673 -21.26 12.10 -0.53
CA GLY A 673 -21.04 12.80 -1.79
C GLY A 673 -21.05 11.86 -3.00
N SER A 674 -21.49 12.35 -4.16
CA SER A 674 -21.57 11.54 -5.39
C SER A 674 -20.23 11.22 -6.06
N ALA A 675 -19.12 11.73 -5.52
CA ALA A 675 -17.73 11.51 -5.94
C ALA A 675 -17.38 12.02 -7.36
N CYS A 676 -16.27 11.51 -7.90
CA CYS A 676 -15.66 11.91 -9.17
C CYS A 676 -16.33 11.25 -10.39
N VAL A 677 -15.66 11.28 -11.54
CA VAL A 677 -16.10 10.65 -12.79
C VAL A 677 -16.38 9.15 -12.64
N GLU A 678 -15.73 8.45 -11.70
CA GLU A 678 -15.97 7.04 -11.37
C GLU A 678 -17.16 6.81 -10.41
N GLY A 679 -17.79 7.88 -9.95
CA GLY A 679 -18.99 7.85 -9.14
C GLY A 679 -20.23 7.33 -9.89
N GLU A 680 -21.18 6.76 -9.15
CA GLU A 680 -22.39 6.13 -9.71
C GLU A 680 -23.20 7.12 -10.58
N LEU A 681 -23.31 8.38 -10.11
CA LEU A 681 -24.10 9.41 -10.79
C LEU A 681 -23.45 9.88 -12.10
N TYR A 682 -22.15 10.18 -12.09
CA TYR A 682 -21.46 10.67 -13.28
C TYR A 682 -21.38 9.59 -14.36
N GLN A 683 -21.07 8.34 -13.97
CA GLN A 683 -21.11 7.19 -14.87
C GLN A 683 -22.51 6.99 -15.49
N ALA A 684 -23.58 7.16 -14.71
CA ALA A 684 -24.94 7.06 -15.23
C ALA A 684 -25.28 8.17 -16.25
N ILE A 685 -24.70 9.36 -16.11
CA ILE A 685 -24.82 10.44 -17.10
C ILE A 685 -24.08 10.06 -18.40
N LEU A 686 -22.86 9.54 -18.30
CA LEU A 686 -22.08 9.06 -19.45
C LEU A 686 -22.78 7.91 -20.19
N ASP A 687 -23.42 7.01 -19.44
CA ASP A 687 -24.20 5.90 -19.97
C ASP A 687 -25.56 6.33 -20.56
N ASN A 688 -25.86 7.63 -20.58
CA ASN A 688 -27.13 8.21 -21.04
C ASN A 688 -28.36 7.55 -20.39
N LYS A 689 -28.30 7.29 -19.07
CA LYS A 689 -29.44 6.75 -18.31
C LYS A 689 -30.63 7.72 -18.33
N LYS A 690 -31.84 7.18 -18.18
CA LYS A 690 -33.07 7.98 -18.18
C LYS A 690 -33.08 8.94 -16.98
N GLN A 691 -33.75 10.08 -17.12
CA GLN A 691 -33.85 11.08 -16.05
C GLN A 691 -34.43 10.51 -14.73
N SER A 692 -35.33 9.54 -14.81
CA SER A 692 -35.87 8.83 -13.63
C SER A 692 -34.77 8.09 -12.85
N ASP A 693 -33.85 7.46 -13.55
CA ASP A 693 -32.75 6.68 -12.96
C ASP A 693 -31.73 7.63 -12.33
N LEU A 694 -31.41 8.74 -13.02
CA LEU A 694 -30.52 9.78 -12.49
C LEU A 694 -31.07 10.39 -11.19
N VAL A 695 -32.38 10.69 -11.14
CA VAL A 695 -33.04 11.18 -9.92
C VAL A 695 -32.96 10.14 -8.79
N LYS A 696 -33.16 8.85 -9.10
CA LYS A 696 -33.06 7.77 -8.13
C LYS A 696 -31.65 7.65 -7.56
N ILE A 697 -30.62 7.68 -8.41
CA ILE A 697 -29.21 7.62 -7.99
C ILE A 697 -28.87 8.85 -7.15
N ALA A 698 -29.15 10.06 -7.65
CA ALA A 698 -28.87 11.32 -6.96
C ALA A 698 -29.59 11.44 -5.60
N SER A 699 -30.77 10.82 -5.45
CA SER A 699 -31.52 10.84 -4.18
C SER A 699 -30.78 10.18 -3.01
N PHE A 700 -29.85 9.27 -3.29
CA PHE A 700 -29.09 8.51 -2.27
C PHE A 700 -28.01 9.35 -1.56
N TYR A 701 -27.50 10.39 -2.22
CA TYR A 701 -26.41 11.23 -1.72
C TYR A 701 -26.94 12.43 -0.94
N ASP A 702 -26.18 12.96 0.02
CA ASP A 702 -26.55 14.15 0.77
C ASP A 702 -26.17 15.44 0.02
N TYR A 703 -25.07 15.40 -0.73
CA TYR A 703 -24.64 16.44 -1.66
C TYR A 703 -24.14 15.81 -2.96
N LEU A 704 -24.17 16.57 -4.05
CA LEU A 704 -23.66 16.14 -5.35
C LEU A 704 -22.32 16.83 -5.63
N GLU A 705 -21.38 16.09 -6.18
CA GLU A 705 -20.06 16.62 -6.55
C GLU A 705 -19.98 16.91 -8.04
N ILE A 706 -19.27 18.00 -8.35
CA ILE A 706 -18.82 18.35 -9.69
C ILE A 706 -17.32 18.65 -9.61
N GLN A 707 -16.55 18.22 -10.62
CA GLN A 707 -15.12 18.48 -10.71
C GLN A 707 -14.83 19.50 -11.83
N PRO A 708 -13.70 20.22 -11.75
CA PRO A 708 -13.21 21.04 -12.86
C PRO A 708 -13.21 20.25 -14.18
N ASN A 709 -13.53 20.91 -15.29
CA ASN A 709 -13.51 20.25 -16.59
C ASN A 709 -12.11 19.72 -16.94
N SER A 710 -11.05 20.40 -16.48
CA SER A 710 -9.67 19.94 -16.61
C SER A 710 -9.42 18.54 -16.03
N ASN A 711 -10.09 18.17 -14.93
CA ASN A 711 -10.01 16.83 -14.35
C ASN A 711 -10.53 15.73 -15.30
N ASN A 712 -11.44 16.08 -16.21
CA ASN A 712 -12.14 15.15 -17.09
C ASN A 712 -11.74 15.28 -18.57
N HIS A 713 -10.71 16.08 -18.90
CA HIS A 713 -10.26 16.27 -20.29
C HIS A 713 -9.79 14.97 -20.96
N PHE A 714 -9.32 13.98 -20.20
CA PHE A 714 -8.97 12.67 -20.75
C PHE A 714 -10.15 11.98 -21.46
N LEU A 715 -11.41 12.29 -21.10
CA LEU A 715 -12.60 11.77 -21.80
C LEU A 715 -12.69 12.31 -23.24
N ILE A 716 -12.17 13.51 -23.50
CA ILE A 716 -12.07 14.10 -24.83
C ILE A 716 -10.92 13.43 -25.60
N GLU A 717 -9.76 13.28 -24.96
CA GLU A 717 -8.58 12.64 -25.54
C GLU A 717 -8.83 11.18 -25.95
N GLU A 718 -9.69 10.48 -25.22
CA GLU A 718 -10.10 9.10 -25.48
C GLU A 718 -11.32 8.98 -26.43
N GLU A 719 -11.78 10.08 -27.03
CA GLU A 719 -12.93 10.12 -27.95
C GLU A 719 -14.23 9.54 -27.34
N ARG A 720 -14.41 9.67 -26.01
CA ARG A 720 -15.59 9.16 -25.29
C ARG A 720 -16.76 10.16 -25.29
N LEU A 721 -16.53 11.38 -25.76
CA LEU A 721 -17.47 12.50 -25.76
C LEU A 721 -17.46 13.23 -27.10
N GLY A 722 -18.62 13.73 -27.51
CA GLY A 722 -18.78 14.57 -28.70
C GLY A 722 -18.48 13.86 -30.02
N ALA A 723 -18.74 14.55 -31.14
CA ALA A 723 -18.29 14.13 -32.47
C ALA A 723 -16.96 14.80 -32.87
N ASP A 724 -16.61 15.90 -32.21
CA ASP A 724 -15.38 16.66 -32.37
C ASP A 724 -15.00 17.31 -31.03
N LYS A 725 -13.83 17.95 -30.97
CA LYS A 725 -13.30 18.57 -29.74
C LYS A 725 -14.23 19.64 -29.16
N ALA A 726 -14.84 20.48 -30.01
CA ALA A 726 -15.72 21.56 -29.54
C ALA A 726 -17.04 21.00 -28.97
N ALA A 727 -17.61 19.98 -29.62
CA ALA A 727 -18.77 19.25 -29.13
C ALA A 727 -18.47 18.50 -27.82
N ALA A 728 -17.26 17.94 -27.68
CA ALA A 728 -16.82 17.23 -26.48
C ALA A 728 -16.63 18.18 -25.28
N GLU A 729 -15.99 19.34 -25.49
CA GLU A 729 -15.86 20.40 -24.48
C GLU A 729 -17.24 20.90 -24.01
N LYS A 730 -18.16 21.10 -24.96
CA LYS A 730 -19.55 21.44 -24.62
C LYS A 730 -20.22 20.33 -23.81
N GLN A 731 -20.03 19.06 -24.18
CA GLN A 731 -20.63 17.93 -23.46
C GLN A 731 -20.12 17.82 -22.02
N LEU A 732 -18.85 18.15 -21.73
CA LEU A 732 -18.35 18.23 -20.35
C LEU A 732 -19.12 19.27 -19.53
N CYS A 733 -19.28 20.49 -20.06
CA CYS A 733 -20.07 21.53 -19.43
C CYS A 733 -21.54 21.11 -19.23
N ASP A 734 -22.14 20.49 -20.24
CA ASP A 734 -23.53 20.00 -20.19
C ASP A 734 -23.71 18.90 -19.13
N ASN A 735 -22.72 18.04 -18.91
CA ASN A 735 -22.76 17.03 -17.84
C ASN A 735 -22.75 17.67 -16.44
N VAL A 736 -21.94 18.71 -16.23
CA VAL A 736 -21.94 19.48 -14.98
C VAL A 736 -23.29 20.17 -14.76
N LEU A 737 -23.83 20.80 -15.81
CA LEU A 737 -25.15 21.46 -15.75
C LEU A 737 -26.26 20.47 -15.38
N LYS A 738 -26.26 19.25 -15.93
CA LYS A 738 -27.21 18.18 -15.56
C LYS A 738 -27.15 17.83 -14.07
N ILE A 739 -25.96 17.78 -13.47
CA ILE A 739 -25.81 17.52 -12.03
C ILE A 739 -26.37 18.69 -11.21
N ILE A 740 -26.13 19.93 -11.65
CA ILE A 740 -26.71 21.13 -11.02
C ILE A 740 -28.23 21.10 -11.07
N GLU A 741 -28.83 20.81 -12.23
CA GLU A 741 -30.28 20.69 -12.40
C GLU A 741 -30.87 19.59 -11.50
N LEU A 742 -30.17 18.45 -11.37
CA LEU A 742 -30.57 17.38 -10.45
C LEU A 742 -30.51 17.82 -8.98
N GLY A 743 -29.46 18.56 -8.59
CA GLY A 743 -29.30 19.14 -7.27
C GLY A 743 -30.44 20.09 -6.92
N GLU A 744 -30.74 21.04 -7.82
CA GLU A 744 -31.85 21.99 -7.67
C GLU A 744 -33.21 21.28 -7.57
N LYS A 745 -33.46 20.30 -8.45
CA LYS A 745 -34.70 19.51 -8.45
C LYS A 745 -34.91 18.71 -7.17
N LEU A 746 -33.82 18.22 -6.56
CA LEU A 746 -33.85 17.42 -5.34
C LEU A 746 -33.63 18.24 -4.07
N ASN A 747 -33.41 19.55 -4.20
CA ASN A 747 -33.02 20.44 -3.10
C ASN A 747 -31.78 19.91 -2.35
N LYS A 748 -30.74 19.50 -3.10
CA LYS A 748 -29.46 19.03 -2.59
C LYS A 748 -28.35 20.00 -3.00
N PRO A 749 -27.42 20.34 -2.09
CA PRO A 749 -26.28 21.17 -2.45
C PRO A 749 -25.39 20.48 -3.48
N VAL A 750 -24.91 21.28 -4.44
CA VAL A 750 -23.90 20.85 -5.42
C VAL A 750 -22.59 21.54 -5.07
N CYS A 751 -21.54 20.74 -4.85
CA CYS A 751 -20.25 21.21 -4.36
C CYS A 751 -19.18 20.96 -5.42
N ALA A 752 -18.40 21.99 -5.73
CA ALA A 752 -17.24 21.86 -6.58
C ALA A 752 -16.04 21.33 -5.77
N THR A 753 -15.53 20.17 -6.14
CA THR A 753 -14.43 19.48 -5.44
C THR A 753 -13.23 19.29 -6.36
N GLY A 754 -12.03 19.30 -5.78
CA GLY A 754 -10.78 19.29 -6.55
C GLY A 754 -10.30 17.89 -6.95
N ASP A 755 -10.76 16.85 -6.24
CA ASP A 755 -10.23 15.48 -6.34
C ASP A 755 -8.70 15.47 -6.20
N VAL A 756 -8.21 16.13 -5.15
CA VAL A 756 -6.81 16.56 -5.02
C VAL A 756 -5.90 15.37 -4.75
N HIS A 757 -4.85 15.16 -5.55
CA HIS A 757 -3.86 14.09 -5.39
C HIS A 757 -2.45 14.60 -5.08
N PHE A 758 -2.19 15.90 -5.31
CA PHE A 758 -0.92 16.56 -5.07
C PHE A 758 -1.12 18.06 -4.82
N LEU A 759 -0.12 18.76 -4.28
CA LEU A 759 -0.30 20.15 -3.84
C LEU A 759 -0.17 21.15 -4.99
N ASN A 760 0.85 20.97 -5.84
CA ASN A 760 1.14 21.88 -6.94
C ASN A 760 1.09 21.15 -8.27
N GLU A 761 0.81 21.88 -9.34
CA GLU A 761 0.61 21.31 -10.68
C GLU A 761 1.84 20.52 -11.17
N GLU A 762 3.05 21.02 -10.89
CA GLU A 762 4.32 20.37 -11.18
C GLU A 762 4.52 18.99 -10.53
N ASP A 763 3.77 18.65 -9.49
CA ASP A 763 3.90 17.38 -8.77
C ASP A 763 3.26 16.21 -9.54
N GLU A 764 2.48 16.50 -10.59
CA GLU A 764 1.82 15.49 -11.43
C GLU A 764 2.80 14.48 -12.02
N ILE A 765 4.04 14.91 -12.32
CA ILE A 765 5.08 14.04 -12.87
C ILE A 765 5.41 12.85 -11.95
N TYR A 766 5.40 13.05 -10.63
CA TYR A 766 5.71 11.97 -9.69
C TYR A 766 4.59 10.91 -9.72
N ARG A 767 3.33 11.34 -9.86
CA ARG A 767 2.18 10.43 -9.97
C ARG A 767 2.24 9.62 -11.26
N LYS A 768 2.60 10.24 -12.38
CA LYS A 768 2.81 9.53 -13.66
C LYS A 768 3.86 8.43 -13.54
N ILE A 769 4.99 8.71 -12.90
CA ILE A 769 6.06 7.71 -12.67
C ILE A 769 5.55 6.57 -11.78
N LEU A 770 4.78 6.87 -10.74
CA LEU A 770 4.19 5.86 -9.86
C LEU A 770 3.20 4.95 -10.59
N GLN A 771 2.25 5.54 -11.33
CA GLN A 771 1.25 4.82 -12.09
C GLN A 771 1.89 3.97 -13.21
N PHE A 772 2.94 4.48 -13.85
CA PHE A 772 3.74 3.69 -14.79
C PHE A 772 4.39 2.48 -14.13
N GLY A 773 5.03 2.66 -12.97
CA GLY A 773 5.62 1.56 -12.19
C GLY A 773 4.59 0.49 -11.79
N MET A 774 3.31 0.87 -11.68
CA MET A 774 2.17 -0.01 -11.43
C MET A 774 1.53 -0.59 -12.69
N LYS A 775 2.07 -0.29 -13.88
CA LYS A 775 1.57 -0.73 -15.19
C LYS A 775 0.13 -0.29 -15.47
N PHE A 776 -0.27 0.86 -14.95
CA PHE A 776 -1.55 1.45 -15.33
C PHE A 776 -1.48 1.88 -16.80
N GLN A 777 -2.53 1.60 -17.57
CA GLN A 777 -2.52 1.88 -19.03
C GLN A 777 -2.66 3.38 -19.31
N ASP A 778 -3.24 4.11 -18.37
CA ASP A 778 -3.62 5.51 -18.41
C ASP A 778 -2.66 6.42 -17.63
N TYR A 779 -1.45 5.94 -17.30
CA TYR A 779 -0.45 6.67 -16.52
C TYR A 779 -0.03 8.02 -17.13
N ASP A 780 -0.27 8.24 -18.42
CA ASP A 780 0.15 9.46 -19.14
C ASP A 780 -0.95 10.54 -19.20
N ARG A 781 -2.13 10.29 -18.63
CA ARG A 781 -3.20 11.30 -18.51
C ARG A 781 -2.73 12.52 -17.72
N ASN A 782 -3.27 13.70 -18.05
CA ASN A 782 -3.03 14.96 -17.33
C ASN A 782 -4.31 15.51 -16.71
N PRO A 783 -4.87 14.87 -15.68
CA PRO A 783 -6.09 15.33 -15.03
C PRO A 783 -5.90 16.60 -14.17
N ARG A 784 -4.67 17.11 -13.97
CA ARG A 784 -4.42 18.36 -13.21
C ARG A 784 -5.05 18.36 -11.81
N LEU A 785 -4.91 17.24 -11.09
CA LEU A 785 -5.47 17.00 -9.75
C LEU A 785 -4.69 17.69 -8.61
N TYR A 786 -4.18 18.89 -8.85
CA TYR A 786 -3.48 19.66 -7.82
C TYR A 786 -4.47 20.41 -6.90
N PHE A 787 -3.99 20.83 -5.73
CA PHE A 787 -4.80 21.58 -4.78
C PHE A 787 -5.07 22.99 -5.32
N LYS A 788 -6.22 23.20 -5.96
CA LYS A 788 -6.59 24.50 -6.56
C LYS A 788 -6.98 25.54 -5.50
N THR A 789 -6.57 26.79 -5.69
CA THR A 789 -7.03 27.94 -4.89
C THR A 789 -8.51 28.24 -5.18
N THR A 790 -9.11 29.12 -4.39
CA THR A 790 -10.50 29.56 -4.61
C THR A 790 -10.67 30.23 -5.97
N GLN A 791 -9.73 31.10 -6.36
CA GLN A 791 -9.81 31.80 -7.66
C GLN A 791 -9.67 30.82 -8.83
N GLU A 792 -8.68 29.92 -8.78
CA GLU A 792 -8.49 28.90 -9.83
C GLU A 792 -9.72 28.01 -10.00
N MET A 793 -10.39 27.63 -8.89
CA MET A 793 -11.66 26.91 -8.98
C MET A 793 -12.78 27.75 -9.58
N LEU A 794 -12.92 29.02 -9.19
CA LEU A 794 -13.94 29.90 -9.79
C LEU A 794 -13.73 30.06 -11.31
N ASP A 795 -12.48 30.12 -11.75
CA ASP A 795 -12.12 30.24 -13.16
C ASP A 795 -12.50 28.98 -13.96
N GLU A 796 -12.24 27.78 -13.40
CA GLU A 796 -12.66 26.48 -13.97
C GLU A 796 -14.18 26.35 -14.12
N PHE A 797 -14.95 26.98 -13.22
CA PHE A 797 -16.42 26.97 -13.24
C PHE A 797 -17.04 28.25 -13.81
N SER A 798 -16.25 29.12 -14.44
CA SER A 798 -16.70 30.42 -14.96
C SER A 798 -17.83 30.33 -15.99
N PHE A 799 -17.94 29.20 -16.71
CA PHE A 799 -19.01 28.92 -17.67
C PHE A 799 -20.42 28.84 -17.04
N LEU A 800 -20.52 28.64 -15.72
CA LEU A 800 -21.79 28.67 -14.97
C LEU A 800 -22.29 30.10 -14.70
N GLY A 801 -21.45 31.10 -14.94
CA GLY A 801 -21.65 32.47 -14.50
C GLY A 801 -21.28 32.71 -13.03
N PRO A 802 -20.99 33.96 -12.64
CA PRO A 802 -20.31 34.27 -11.37
C PRO A 802 -21.08 33.82 -10.14
N LYS A 803 -22.42 34.00 -10.12
CA LYS A 803 -23.25 33.64 -8.96
C LYS A 803 -23.28 32.14 -8.71
N LYS A 804 -23.47 31.34 -9.76
CA LYS A 804 -23.57 29.89 -9.62
C LYS A 804 -22.19 29.27 -9.33
N ALA A 805 -21.13 29.80 -9.93
CA ALA A 805 -19.76 29.43 -9.60
C ALA A 805 -19.44 29.69 -8.11
N GLU A 806 -19.76 30.88 -7.58
CA GLU A 806 -19.58 31.20 -6.16
C GLU A 806 -20.42 30.31 -5.23
N GLU A 807 -21.65 29.99 -5.64
CA GLU A 807 -22.53 29.08 -4.91
C GLU A 807 -21.90 27.69 -4.75
N VAL A 808 -21.47 27.06 -5.85
CA VAL A 808 -20.95 25.68 -5.83
C VAL A 808 -19.52 25.58 -5.31
N VAL A 809 -18.68 26.59 -5.53
CA VAL A 809 -17.26 26.59 -5.11
C VAL A 809 -17.11 26.99 -3.65
N ILE A 810 -17.87 27.99 -3.17
CA ILE A 810 -17.66 28.60 -1.85
C ILE A 810 -18.84 28.32 -0.92
N THR A 811 -20.06 28.68 -1.32
CA THR A 811 -21.21 28.66 -0.40
C THR A 811 -21.57 27.25 0.03
N ASN A 812 -21.75 26.34 -0.93
CA ASN A 812 -22.17 24.97 -0.67
C ASN A 812 -21.04 24.15 0.01
N THR A 813 -19.79 24.33 -0.40
CA THR A 813 -18.64 23.63 0.22
C THR A 813 -18.48 24.00 1.69
N ARG A 814 -18.59 25.30 2.02
CA ARG A 814 -18.59 25.78 3.40
C ARG A 814 -19.82 25.31 4.18
N MET A 815 -20.99 25.27 3.55
CA MET A 815 -22.21 24.76 4.18
C MET A 815 -22.03 23.30 4.62
N ILE A 816 -21.46 22.43 3.78
CA ILE A 816 -21.15 21.04 4.15
C ILE A 816 -20.13 21.00 5.30
N ALA A 817 -19.09 21.83 5.25
CA ALA A 817 -18.10 21.92 6.31
C ALA A 817 -18.73 22.32 7.66
N ASP A 818 -19.66 23.27 7.66
CA ASP A 818 -20.35 23.76 8.86
C ASP A 818 -21.28 22.72 9.49
N MET A 819 -21.77 21.75 8.71
CA MET A 819 -22.58 20.63 9.24
C MET A 819 -21.77 19.63 10.08
N ILE A 820 -20.44 19.67 9.99
CA ILE A 820 -19.53 18.68 10.57
C ILE A 820 -19.02 19.16 11.93
N GLU A 821 -18.91 18.29 12.92
CA GLU A 821 -18.34 18.61 14.23
C GLU A 821 -16.80 18.64 14.17
N ASN A 822 -16.15 19.25 15.17
CA ASN A 822 -14.71 19.11 15.32
C ASN A 822 -14.40 17.80 16.07
N ILE A 823 -13.90 16.81 15.35
CA ILE A 823 -13.78 15.42 15.84
C ILE A 823 -12.30 15.07 16.00
N LYS A 824 -11.99 14.26 17.03
CA LYS A 824 -10.68 13.63 17.16
C LYS A 824 -10.78 12.16 16.72
N PRO A 825 -9.98 11.71 15.74
CA PRO A 825 -9.94 10.30 15.33
C PRO A 825 -9.55 9.35 16.45
N ILE A 826 -8.56 9.74 17.27
CA ILE A 826 -8.08 8.96 18.41
C ILE A 826 -8.43 9.76 19.69
N PRO A 827 -9.08 9.14 20.70
CA PRO A 827 -9.40 9.82 21.95
C PRO A 827 -8.13 10.12 22.77
N ASP A 828 -8.17 11.20 23.56
CA ASP A 828 -7.10 11.48 24.52
C ASP A 828 -7.23 10.57 25.76
N GLY A 829 -6.10 10.27 26.41
CA GLY A 829 -6.05 9.49 27.64
C GLY A 829 -5.65 8.04 27.42
N GLN A 830 -5.37 7.34 28.51
CA GLN A 830 -4.90 5.95 28.52
C GLN A 830 -6.04 5.00 28.92
N PHE A 831 -6.24 3.95 28.13
CA PHE A 831 -7.32 2.98 28.30
C PHE A 831 -6.71 1.60 28.59
N THR A 832 -6.53 1.28 29.86
CA THR A 832 -5.87 0.04 30.31
C THR A 832 -6.88 -1.07 30.62
N PRO A 833 -6.54 -2.35 30.36
CA PRO A 833 -7.36 -3.48 30.76
C PRO A 833 -7.37 -3.64 32.29
N LYS A 834 -8.49 -4.12 32.84
CA LYS A 834 -8.63 -4.45 34.26
C LYS A 834 -8.71 -5.97 34.45
N ILE A 835 -8.02 -6.47 35.48
CA ILE A 835 -8.11 -7.87 35.93
C ILE A 835 -8.40 -7.84 37.43
N ASP A 836 -9.55 -8.35 37.83
CA ASP A 836 -9.96 -8.41 39.23
C ASP A 836 -8.96 -9.25 40.05
N GLY A 837 -8.50 -8.71 41.18
CA GLY A 837 -7.57 -9.38 42.08
C GLY A 837 -6.09 -9.32 41.66
N ALA A 838 -5.73 -8.59 40.58
CA ALA A 838 -4.36 -8.56 40.08
C ALA A 838 -3.35 -7.93 41.07
N GLU A 839 -3.78 -6.92 41.84
CA GLU A 839 -2.94 -6.25 42.84
C GLU A 839 -2.62 -7.18 44.01
N GLU A 840 -3.64 -7.87 44.53
CA GLU A 840 -3.50 -8.86 45.60
C GLU A 840 -2.67 -10.07 45.14
N GLU A 841 -2.93 -10.57 43.93
CA GLU A 841 -2.18 -11.69 43.33
C GLU A 841 -0.68 -11.34 43.23
N LEU A 842 -0.35 -10.16 42.69
CA LEU A 842 1.02 -9.72 42.52
C LEU A 842 1.74 -9.58 43.86
N THR A 843 1.09 -8.92 44.82
CA THR A 843 1.62 -8.70 46.16
C THR A 843 1.91 -10.03 46.86
N GLN A 844 0.95 -10.95 46.85
CA GLN A 844 1.09 -12.26 47.49
C GLN A 844 2.23 -13.07 46.89
N ILE A 845 2.33 -13.13 45.57
CA ILE A 845 3.39 -13.87 44.86
C ILE A 845 4.75 -13.27 45.21
N CYS A 846 4.93 -11.95 45.07
CA CYS A 846 6.22 -11.32 45.33
C CYS A 846 6.68 -11.52 46.77
N HIS A 847 5.80 -11.37 47.76
CA HIS A 847 6.14 -11.66 49.16
C HIS A 847 6.53 -13.13 49.36
N SER A 848 5.76 -14.07 48.78
CA SER A 848 6.03 -15.50 48.92
C SER A 848 7.39 -15.88 48.34
N THR A 849 7.70 -15.43 47.12
CA THR A 849 8.98 -15.66 46.44
C THR A 849 10.12 -15.00 47.20
N ALA A 850 9.94 -13.77 47.70
CA ALA A 850 10.97 -13.07 48.47
C ALA A 850 11.31 -13.83 49.75
N TYR A 851 10.32 -14.34 50.48
CA TYR A 851 10.57 -15.15 51.68
C TYR A 851 11.24 -16.48 51.37
N GLU A 852 10.91 -17.09 50.23
CA GLU A 852 11.55 -18.34 49.78
C GLU A 852 13.03 -18.12 49.44
N ILE A 853 13.35 -17.04 48.74
CA ILE A 853 14.72 -16.75 48.28
C ILE A 853 15.57 -16.16 49.41
N TYR A 854 15.07 -15.13 50.10
CA TYR A 854 15.85 -14.31 51.04
C TYR A 854 15.58 -14.62 52.52
N GLY A 855 14.61 -15.49 52.83
CA GLY A 855 14.28 -15.89 54.19
C GLY A 855 13.29 -14.97 54.90
N LYS A 856 12.94 -15.33 56.14
CA LYS A 856 12.00 -14.58 56.99
C LYS A 856 12.62 -14.35 58.38
N PRO A 857 12.80 -13.08 58.84
CA PRO A 857 12.42 -11.82 58.18
C PRO A 857 13.29 -11.50 56.96
N LEU A 858 12.78 -10.64 56.05
CA LEU A 858 13.55 -10.16 54.89
C LEU A 858 14.67 -9.22 55.34
N PRO A 859 15.83 -9.21 54.66
CA PRO A 859 16.84 -8.16 54.82
C PRO A 859 16.26 -6.77 54.51
N ASP A 860 16.72 -5.74 55.21
CA ASP A 860 16.19 -4.37 55.06
C ASP A 860 16.27 -3.87 53.60
N ILE A 861 17.40 -4.09 52.91
CA ILE A 861 17.58 -3.72 51.49
C ILE A 861 16.51 -4.36 50.60
N VAL A 862 16.19 -5.64 50.82
CA VAL A 862 15.20 -6.37 50.03
C VAL A 862 13.79 -5.86 50.32
N ARG A 863 13.46 -5.69 51.60
CA ARG A 863 12.15 -5.17 52.04
C ARG A 863 11.91 -3.77 51.48
N GLU A 864 12.86 -2.86 51.67
CA GLU A 864 12.73 -1.47 51.23
C GLU A 864 12.59 -1.35 49.71
N ARG A 865 13.37 -2.14 48.95
CA ARG A 865 13.25 -2.20 47.49
C ARG A 865 11.88 -2.71 47.06
N MET A 866 11.44 -3.83 47.64
CA MET A 866 10.15 -4.46 47.32
C MET A 866 8.96 -3.53 47.65
N ASP A 867 8.95 -2.91 48.83
CA ASP A 867 7.89 -2.01 49.26
C ASP A 867 7.82 -0.75 48.38
N LYS A 868 8.99 -0.17 48.03
CA LYS A 868 9.05 0.99 47.13
C LYS A 868 8.48 0.67 45.75
N GLU A 869 8.90 -0.45 45.17
CA GLU A 869 8.47 -0.84 43.82
C GLU A 869 7.00 -1.26 43.77
N LEU A 870 6.53 -2.13 44.68
CA LEU A 870 5.12 -2.55 44.72
C LEU A 870 4.18 -1.37 44.87
N ASN A 871 4.48 -0.45 45.79
CA ASN A 871 3.67 0.76 45.98
C ASN A 871 3.62 1.61 44.72
N SER A 872 4.73 1.75 43.98
CA SER A 872 4.76 2.49 42.71
C SER A 872 3.94 1.79 41.62
N ILE A 873 4.11 0.48 41.46
CA ILE A 873 3.43 -0.32 40.43
C ILE A 873 1.91 -0.32 40.66
N ILE A 874 1.46 -0.52 41.90
CA ILE A 874 0.04 -0.56 42.26
C ILE A 874 -0.58 0.84 42.13
N LYS A 875 0.04 1.87 42.71
CA LYS A 875 -0.49 3.24 42.67
C LYS A 875 -0.67 3.76 41.25
N ASN A 876 0.19 3.37 40.33
CA ASN A 876 0.12 3.76 38.92
C ASN A 876 -0.69 2.77 38.05
N GLY A 877 -1.32 1.74 38.64
CA GLY A 877 -2.21 0.82 37.92
C GLY A 877 -1.52 -0.19 37.01
N PHE A 878 -0.22 -0.46 37.19
CA PHE A 878 0.56 -1.36 36.34
C PHE A 878 0.59 -2.82 36.82
N ALA A 879 -0.03 -3.14 37.97
CA ALA A 879 -0.06 -4.50 38.51
C ALA A 879 -0.64 -5.52 37.52
N VAL A 880 -1.65 -5.10 36.75
CA VAL A 880 -2.28 -5.91 35.70
C VAL A 880 -1.24 -6.38 34.66
N LEU A 881 -0.33 -5.49 34.22
CA LEU A 881 0.70 -5.81 33.23
C LEU A 881 1.66 -6.89 33.72
N TYR A 882 2.07 -6.80 35.00
CA TYR A 882 2.95 -7.78 35.62
C TYR A 882 2.28 -9.16 35.69
N ILE A 883 1.01 -9.22 36.08
CA ILE A 883 0.26 -10.48 36.13
C ILE A 883 0.10 -11.10 34.74
N ILE A 884 -0.16 -10.29 33.72
CA ILE A 884 -0.28 -10.76 32.34
C ILE A 884 1.07 -11.34 31.87
N ALA A 885 2.16 -10.59 32.03
CA ALA A 885 3.49 -11.01 31.63
C ALA A 885 3.89 -12.31 32.35
N ARG A 886 3.64 -12.40 33.66
CA ARG A 886 3.86 -13.62 34.44
C ARG A 886 3.08 -14.81 33.88
N ARG A 887 1.79 -14.64 33.59
CA ARG A 887 0.95 -15.72 33.06
C ARG A 887 1.46 -16.19 31.70
N LEU A 888 1.95 -15.28 30.85
CA LEU A 888 2.56 -15.61 29.57
C LEU A 888 3.88 -16.39 29.74
N VAL A 889 4.78 -15.92 30.60
CA VAL A 889 6.06 -16.60 30.90
C VAL A 889 5.80 -18.00 31.45
N LYS A 890 4.98 -18.12 32.50
CA LYS A 890 4.65 -19.40 33.13
C LYS A 890 4.04 -20.40 32.14
N ASN A 891 3.13 -19.93 31.27
CA ASN A 891 2.56 -20.79 30.23
C ASN A 891 3.64 -21.31 29.29
N SER A 892 4.57 -20.47 28.81
CA SER A 892 5.67 -20.91 27.94
C SER A 892 6.59 -21.92 28.64
N GLU A 893 6.94 -21.67 29.90
CA GLU A 893 7.81 -22.55 30.69
C GLU A 893 7.18 -23.91 30.99
N GLU A 894 5.86 -23.96 31.25
CA GLU A 894 5.10 -25.22 31.42
C GLU A 894 5.10 -26.07 30.13
N HIS A 895 5.19 -25.43 28.96
CA HIS A 895 5.38 -26.10 27.67
C HIS A 895 6.87 -26.37 27.35
N GLY A 896 7.76 -26.07 28.29
CA GLY A 896 9.19 -26.37 28.23
C GLY A 896 10.03 -25.35 27.46
N TYR A 897 9.53 -24.14 27.20
CA TYR A 897 10.28 -23.07 26.55
C TYR A 897 10.52 -21.91 27.52
N LEU A 898 11.79 -21.67 27.84
CA LEU A 898 12.20 -20.50 28.60
C LEU A 898 11.89 -19.21 27.83
N VAL A 899 11.63 -18.13 28.55
CA VAL A 899 11.37 -16.81 27.97
C VAL A 899 12.52 -15.88 28.32
N GLY A 900 13.16 -15.31 27.31
CA GLY A 900 14.25 -14.37 27.51
C GLY A 900 13.73 -13.03 28.03
N SER A 901 14.41 -12.49 29.05
CA SER A 901 14.17 -11.12 29.53
C SER A 901 14.64 -10.08 28.50
N ARG A 902 13.89 -8.99 28.30
CA ARG A 902 14.28 -7.90 27.42
C ARG A 902 13.79 -6.54 27.93
N GLY A 903 14.51 -5.48 27.56
CA GLY A 903 14.08 -4.10 27.80
C GLY A 903 14.25 -3.67 29.25
N SER A 904 13.60 -2.57 29.61
CA SER A 904 13.78 -1.93 30.92
C SER A 904 13.14 -2.68 32.10
N VAL A 905 12.33 -3.72 31.85
CA VAL A 905 11.66 -4.51 32.91
C VAL A 905 12.65 -5.20 33.86
N GLY A 906 13.87 -5.52 33.38
CA GLY A 906 14.94 -6.11 34.21
C GLY A 906 15.47 -5.18 35.31
N SER A 907 15.08 -3.90 35.31
CA SER A 907 15.39 -2.97 36.41
C SER A 907 14.40 -3.05 37.58
N SER A 908 13.31 -3.82 37.45
CA SER A 908 12.30 -4.01 38.51
C SER A 908 12.55 -5.31 39.28
N PHE A 909 12.80 -5.17 40.59
CA PHE A 909 12.92 -6.31 41.50
C PHE A 909 11.60 -7.08 41.63
N ILE A 910 10.46 -6.39 41.48
CA ILE A 910 9.14 -7.03 41.44
C ILE A 910 8.99 -7.93 40.21
N ALA A 911 9.59 -7.56 39.08
CA ALA A 911 9.59 -8.42 37.89
C ALA A 911 10.40 -9.69 38.13
N THR A 912 11.53 -9.60 38.84
CA THR A 912 12.32 -10.75 39.27
C THR A 912 11.50 -11.67 40.19
N LEU A 913 10.89 -11.11 41.24
CA LEU A 913 10.10 -11.88 42.21
C LEU A 913 8.82 -12.50 41.63
N ALA A 914 8.22 -11.85 40.63
CA ALA A 914 7.06 -12.36 39.92
C ALA A 914 7.39 -13.45 38.89
N GLY A 915 8.68 -13.68 38.61
CA GLY A 915 9.13 -14.63 37.58
C GLY A 915 8.93 -14.12 36.15
N ILE A 916 8.97 -12.80 35.96
CA ILE A 916 8.87 -12.15 34.64
C ILE A 916 10.25 -11.93 34.04
N SER A 917 11.24 -11.62 34.88
CA SER A 917 12.62 -11.40 34.47
C SER A 917 13.61 -12.21 35.29
N GLU A 918 14.68 -12.69 34.64
CA GLU A 918 15.81 -13.36 35.28
C GLU A 918 16.86 -12.37 35.80
N VAL A 919 16.75 -11.08 35.45
CA VAL A 919 17.68 -10.05 35.90
C VAL A 919 17.31 -9.62 37.32
N ASN A 920 18.26 -9.69 38.25
CA ASN A 920 18.10 -9.23 39.62
C ASN A 920 18.72 -7.85 39.82
N PRO A 921 17.93 -6.78 39.97
CA PRO A 921 18.43 -5.42 40.01
C PRO A 921 18.92 -4.96 41.40
N LEU A 922 18.96 -5.85 42.39
CA LEU A 922 19.56 -5.55 43.70
C LEU A 922 21.07 -5.30 43.58
N PRO A 923 21.69 -4.67 44.60
CA PRO A 923 23.14 -4.59 44.68
C PRO A 923 23.78 -5.98 44.66
N PRO A 924 25.04 -6.10 44.20
CA PRO A 924 25.78 -7.36 44.18
C PRO A 924 25.74 -8.04 45.55
N HIS A 925 25.45 -9.33 45.57
CA HIS A 925 25.31 -10.07 46.81
C HIS A 925 25.64 -11.56 46.67
N ARG A 926 25.89 -12.19 47.82
CA ARG A 926 26.01 -13.64 47.96
C ARG A 926 24.90 -14.17 48.83
N LEU A 927 24.22 -15.21 48.38
CA LEU A 927 23.12 -15.85 49.09
C LEU A 927 23.42 -17.34 49.32
N CYS A 928 23.29 -17.79 50.57
CA CYS A 928 23.31 -19.22 50.86
C CYS A 928 21.94 -19.84 50.53
N PRO A 929 21.85 -20.83 49.63
CA PRO A 929 20.57 -21.43 49.24
C PRO A 929 19.88 -22.18 50.39
N VAL A 930 20.63 -22.63 51.40
CA VAL A 930 20.12 -23.44 52.51
C VAL A 930 19.71 -22.59 53.71
N CYS A 931 20.64 -21.85 54.32
CA CYS A 931 20.34 -21.05 55.52
C CYS A 931 19.92 -19.61 55.23
N LYS A 932 19.84 -19.21 53.96
CA LYS A 932 19.40 -17.88 53.51
C LYS A 932 20.25 -16.71 54.06
N LYS A 933 21.45 -16.99 54.60
CA LYS A 933 22.43 -15.95 54.96
C LYS A 933 22.84 -15.21 53.69
N ILE A 934 22.73 -13.88 53.71
CA ILE A 934 23.05 -12.99 52.61
C ILE A 934 24.14 -11.99 53.01
N GLU A 935 24.98 -11.61 52.05
CA GLU A 935 26.00 -10.58 52.15
C GLU A 935 25.86 -9.64 50.94
N PHE A 936 25.56 -8.35 51.18
CA PHE A 936 25.45 -7.33 50.13
C PHE A 936 26.73 -6.50 50.02
N PHE A 937 27.10 -6.12 48.81
CA PHE A 937 28.23 -5.25 48.50
C PHE A 937 27.70 -3.93 47.91
N THR A 938 27.68 -2.88 48.71
CA THR A 938 27.07 -1.58 48.34
C THR A 938 28.09 -0.44 48.21
N ASP A 939 29.39 -0.74 48.22
CA ASP A 939 30.46 0.25 48.13
C ASP A 939 30.81 0.66 46.69
N GLY A 940 30.08 0.11 45.70
CA GLY A 940 30.22 0.40 44.28
C GLY A 940 31.49 -0.16 43.62
N LYS A 941 32.33 -0.91 44.35
CA LYS A 941 33.56 -1.49 43.78
C LYS A 941 33.32 -2.72 42.92
N ILE A 942 32.23 -3.42 43.18
CA ILE A 942 31.78 -4.59 42.42
C ILE A 942 30.58 -4.12 41.61
N ALA A 943 30.66 -4.26 40.29
CA ALA A 943 29.60 -3.81 39.40
C ALA A 943 28.49 -4.85 39.24
N SER A 944 28.83 -6.14 39.20
CA SER A 944 27.88 -7.25 39.13
C SER A 944 28.20 -8.33 40.16
N GLY A 945 27.15 -8.92 40.74
CA GLY A 945 27.26 -10.11 41.57
C GLY A 945 27.86 -11.29 40.82
N PHE A 946 27.71 -11.38 39.50
CA PHE A 946 28.34 -12.43 38.71
C PHE A 946 29.86 -12.30 38.61
N ASP A 947 30.44 -11.14 38.95
CA ASP A 947 31.90 -10.97 39.02
C ASP A 947 32.49 -11.49 40.33
N LEU A 948 31.64 -11.83 41.32
CA LEU A 948 32.09 -12.31 42.62
C LEU A 948 32.69 -13.73 42.49
N PRO A 949 33.85 -13.99 43.11
CA PRO A 949 34.43 -15.33 43.09
C PRO A 949 33.58 -16.31 43.90
N ASP A 950 33.68 -17.58 43.54
CA ASP A 950 33.02 -18.69 44.22
C ASP A 950 33.43 -18.76 45.69
N THR A 951 32.43 -18.85 46.57
CA THR A 951 32.64 -18.99 48.02
C THR A 951 31.63 -19.96 48.61
N TYR A 952 31.94 -20.47 49.81
CA TYR A 952 31.12 -21.44 50.52
C TYR A 952 30.56 -20.81 51.79
N CYS A 953 29.30 -21.09 52.08
CA CYS A 953 28.64 -20.60 53.27
C CYS A 953 29.38 -21.11 54.52
N GLU A 954 29.79 -20.21 55.39
CA GLU A 954 30.54 -20.55 56.60
C GLU A 954 29.82 -21.57 57.50
N LYS A 955 28.47 -21.47 57.54
CA LYS A 955 27.58 -22.31 58.35
C LYS A 955 27.19 -23.62 57.67
N CYS A 956 26.78 -23.55 56.40
CA CYS A 956 26.22 -24.71 55.69
C CYS A 956 27.25 -25.47 54.84
N LYS A 957 28.43 -24.89 54.61
CA LYS A 957 29.49 -25.42 53.73
C LYS A 957 29.05 -25.69 52.29
N VAL A 958 27.90 -25.18 51.87
CA VAL A 958 27.42 -25.21 50.48
C VAL A 958 27.92 -23.99 49.72
N LYS A 959 28.11 -24.13 48.40
CA LYS A 959 28.47 -23.01 47.52
C LYS A 959 27.38 -21.92 47.61
N MET A 960 27.79 -20.67 47.77
CA MET A 960 26.88 -19.52 47.77
C MET A 960 26.55 -19.12 46.33
N ILE A 961 25.31 -18.69 46.11
CA ILE A 961 24.84 -18.11 44.86
C ILE A 961 25.32 -16.66 44.82
N GLN A 962 25.85 -16.19 43.70
CA GLN A 962 26.18 -14.78 43.50
C GLN A 962 25.18 -14.17 42.50
N ASP A 963 24.66 -12.99 42.82
CA ASP A 963 23.66 -12.30 41.99
C ASP A 963 23.61 -10.79 42.33
N GLY A 964 22.80 -10.01 41.61
CA GLY A 964 22.61 -8.58 41.80
C GLY A 964 23.41 -7.74 40.81
N GLN A 965 22.71 -6.93 40.01
CA GLN A 965 23.27 -6.15 38.89
C GLN A 965 23.27 -4.63 39.13
N ASP A 966 22.85 -4.20 40.33
CA ASP A 966 22.77 -2.80 40.77
C ASP A 966 22.02 -1.85 39.81
N ILE A 967 20.83 -2.26 39.35
CA ILE A 967 20.06 -1.51 38.36
C ILE A 967 18.97 -0.68 39.06
N PRO A 968 18.90 0.64 38.83
CA PRO A 968 17.88 1.49 39.45
C PRO A 968 16.51 1.28 38.80
N PHE A 969 15.48 1.13 39.65
CA PHE A 969 14.08 0.92 39.25
C PHE A 969 13.51 2.04 38.38
N GLU A 970 13.96 3.27 38.62
CA GLU A 970 13.51 4.48 37.92
C GLU A 970 13.81 4.43 36.41
N THR A 971 14.73 3.57 35.97
CA THR A 971 14.96 3.29 34.54
C THR A 971 13.68 2.77 33.85
N PHE A 972 12.84 2.06 34.59
CA PHE A 972 11.59 1.49 34.10
C PHE A 972 10.45 2.52 34.08
N LEU A 973 10.07 3.05 35.25
CA LEU A 973 8.85 3.86 35.44
C LEU A 973 9.09 5.36 35.64
N GLY A 974 10.34 5.83 35.61
CA GLY A 974 10.69 7.19 36.03
C GLY A 974 10.55 7.38 37.54
N PHE A 975 10.55 8.63 37.99
CA PHE A 975 10.50 8.95 39.43
C PHE A 975 9.07 9.08 39.96
N HIS A 976 8.12 9.45 39.09
CA HIS A 976 6.72 9.70 39.46
C HIS A 976 5.73 8.85 38.66
N GLY A 977 6.18 7.84 37.92
CA GLY A 977 5.30 6.99 37.09
C GLY A 977 4.88 7.65 35.77
N GLU A 978 5.59 8.70 35.35
CA GLU A 978 5.30 9.47 34.13
C GLU A 978 5.61 8.69 32.82
N LYS A 979 6.32 7.57 32.92
CA LYS A 979 6.66 6.72 31.78
C LYS A 979 5.75 5.50 31.74
N ALA A 980 5.01 5.33 30.66
CA ALA A 980 4.26 4.10 30.41
C ALA A 980 5.24 2.92 30.22
N PRO A 981 5.11 1.82 31.00
CA PRO A 981 6.01 0.68 30.91
C PRO A 981 5.72 -0.17 29.66
N ASP A 982 6.79 -0.56 28.95
CA ASP A 982 6.74 -1.61 27.91
C ASP A 982 7.36 -2.88 28.51
N ILE A 983 6.62 -4.00 28.49
CA ILE A 983 7.12 -5.30 28.95
C ILE A 983 7.43 -6.15 27.72
N ASP A 984 8.71 -6.20 27.38
CA ASP A 984 9.23 -6.98 26.26
C ASP A 984 9.58 -8.40 26.69
N LEU A 985 9.01 -9.39 26.01
CA LEU A 985 9.26 -10.80 26.28
C LEU A 985 9.75 -11.50 25.01
N ASN A 986 10.94 -12.13 25.09
CA ASN A 986 11.51 -12.90 24.00
C ASN A 986 11.10 -14.37 24.11
N PHE A 987 10.10 -14.77 23.34
CA PHE A 987 9.70 -16.17 23.21
C PHE A 987 10.53 -16.88 22.15
N SER A 988 10.61 -18.21 22.23
CA SER A 988 11.13 -18.99 21.11
C SER A 988 10.25 -18.76 19.88
N SER A 989 10.91 -18.55 18.73
CA SER A 989 10.26 -18.46 17.41
C SER A 989 9.32 -19.65 17.11
N HIS A 990 9.52 -20.81 17.76
CA HIS A 990 8.67 -21.99 17.61
C HIS A 990 7.32 -21.89 18.33
N VAL A 991 7.26 -21.19 19.47
CA VAL A 991 6.04 -21.09 20.32
C VAL A 991 5.44 -19.69 20.35
N GLN A 992 6.05 -18.73 19.64
CA GLN A 992 5.57 -17.35 19.59
C GLN A 992 4.07 -17.28 19.22
N GLY A 993 3.63 -18.04 18.21
CA GLY A 993 2.22 -18.08 17.80
C GLY A 993 1.28 -18.68 18.85
N GLU A 994 1.75 -19.60 19.70
CA GLU A 994 0.99 -20.15 20.81
C GLU A 994 0.86 -19.13 21.95
N ALA A 995 1.95 -18.41 22.26
CA ALA A 995 1.94 -17.31 23.23
C ALA A 995 0.97 -16.20 22.80
N HIS A 996 0.90 -15.89 21.50
CA HIS A 996 -0.09 -14.96 20.97
C HIS A 996 -1.52 -15.48 21.15
N LYS A 997 -1.80 -16.74 20.81
CA LYS A 997 -3.14 -17.32 21.03
C LYS A 997 -3.54 -17.36 22.50
N TYR A 998 -2.58 -17.53 23.41
CA TYR A 998 -2.86 -17.51 24.84
C TYR A 998 -3.37 -16.13 25.32
N THR A 999 -3.00 -15.04 24.64
CA THR A 999 -3.60 -13.72 24.94
C THR A 999 -5.11 -13.69 24.66
N GLU A 1000 -5.61 -14.42 23.66
CA GLU A 1000 -7.06 -14.54 23.41
C GLU A 1000 -7.77 -15.22 24.58
N VAL A 1001 -7.12 -16.17 25.26
CA VAL A 1001 -7.65 -16.83 26.47
C VAL A 1001 -7.69 -15.87 27.65
N LEU A 1002 -6.68 -14.99 27.79
CA LEU A 1002 -6.59 -14.04 28.89
C LEU A 1002 -7.60 -12.89 28.77
N PHE A 1003 -7.84 -12.39 27.55
CA PHE A 1003 -8.60 -11.16 27.35
C PHE A 1003 -9.91 -11.31 26.58
N GLY A 1004 -10.11 -12.43 25.87
CA GLY A 1004 -11.15 -12.58 24.87
C GLY A 1004 -10.60 -12.32 23.47
N LYS A 1005 -11.04 -13.11 22.49
CA LYS A 1005 -10.57 -13.05 21.11
C LYS A 1005 -10.95 -11.73 20.44
N GLU A 1006 -12.09 -11.18 20.82
CA GLU A 1006 -12.66 -9.91 20.36
C GLU A 1006 -11.91 -8.68 20.87
N ASN A 1007 -11.07 -8.83 21.89
CA ASN A 1007 -10.33 -7.75 22.53
C ASN A 1007 -8.84 -7.72 22.15
N ILE A 1008 -8.40 -8.60 21.26
CA ILE A 1008 -7.00 -8.80 20.92
C ILE A 1008 -6.77 -8.62 19.43
N PHE A 1009 -5.84 -7.73 19.08
CA PHE A 1009 -5.49 -7.43 17.69
C PHE A 1009 -3.97 -7.36 17.53
N ARG A 1010 -3.48 -7.66 16.33
CA ARG A 1010 -2.08 -7.36 16.01
C ARG A 1010 -1.90 -5.86 15.77
N ALA A 1011 -0.77 -5.32 16.21
CA ALA A 1011 -0.38 -3.99 15.78
C ALA A 1011 -0.11 -3.99 14.27
N GLY A 1012 -0.84 -3.16 13.52
CA GLY A 1012 -0.62 -2.97 12.08
C GLY A 1012 0.59 -2.07 11.79
N THR A 1013 1.16 -2.23 10.60
CA THR A 1013 2.23 -1.36 10.08
C THR A 1013 1.89 -0.89 8.66
N VAL A 1014 2.39 0.29 8.28
CA VAL A 1014 2.25 0.84 6.93
C VAL A 1014 3.61 0.76 6.23
N GLY A 1015 3.66 0.07 5.10
CA GLY A 1015 4.85 -0.03 4.26
C GLY A 1015 4.84 1.08 3.20
N THR A 1016 5.85 1.96 3.24
CA THR A 1016 6.00 3.09 2.31
C THR A 1016 7.11 2.84 1.29
N LEU A 1017 7.06 3.56 0.16
CA LEU A 1017 8.10 3.52 -0.85
C LEU A 1017 9.43 4.05 -0.33
N GLN A 1018 10.47 3.25 -0.55
CA GLN A 1018 11.85 3.55 -0.19
C GLN A 1018 12.65 3.96 -1.43
N LYS A 1019 13.75 4.72 -1.24
CA LYS A 1019 14.60 5.25 -2.33
C LYS A 1019 14.94 4.21 -3.42
N LYS A 1020 15.27 2.97 -3.03
CA LYS A 1020 15.61 1.88 -3.97
C LYS A 1020 14.44 1.47 -4.87
N THR A 1021 13.22 1.44 -4.34
CA THR A 1021 12.03 1.08 -5.13
C THR A 1021 11.66 2.21 -6.09
N CYS A 1022 11.69 3.46 -5.61
CA CYS A 1022 11.47 4.64 -6.45
C CYS A 1022 12.48 4.72 -7.61
N PHE A 1023 13.75 4.41 -7.35
CA PHE A 1023 14.78 4.33 -8.41
C PHE A 1023 14.42 3.32 -9.50
N GLY A 1024 13.87 2.15 -9.11
CA GLY A 1024 13.39 1.15 -10.06
C GLY A 1024 12.28 1.70 -10.97
N PHE A 1025 11.25 2.30 -10.39
CA PHE A 1025 10.14 2.89 -11.15
C PHE A 1025 10.61 3.99 -12.11
N LEU A 1026 11.47 4.90 -11.63
CA LEU A 1026 12.02 5.97 -12.45
C LEU A 1026 12.86 5.41 -13.59
N LYS A 1027 13.74 4.43 -13.32
CA LYS A 1027 14.60 3.83 -14.34
C LYS A 1027 13.77 3.21 -15.47
N ASP A 1028 12.77 2.41 -15.12
CA ASP A 1028 11.92 1.76 -16.12
C ASP A 1028 11.12 2.80 -16.94
N PHE A 1029 10.63 3.85 -16.28
CA PHE A 1029 9.93 4.96 -16.93
C PHE A 1029 10.82 5.70 -17.93
N LEU A 1030 12.02 6.10 -17.52
CA LEU A 1030 13.00 6.79 -18.37
C LEU A 1030 13.41 5.92 -19.57
N GLN A 1031 13.65 4.62 -19.34
CA GLN A 1031 13.99 3.68 -20.40
C GLN A 1031 12.85 3.55 -21.42
N SER A 1032 11.59 3.52 -20.98
CA SER A 1032 10.43 3.41 -21.89
C SER A 1032 10.22 4.64 -22.78
N LYS A 1033 10.60 5.82 -22.28
CA LYS A 1033 10.48 7.10 -22.99
C LYS A 1033 11.76 7.47 -23.76
N GLY A 1034 12.85 6.72 -23.62
CA GLY A 1034 14.15 7.03 -24.24
C GLY A 1034 14.80 8.30 -23.68
N ILE A 1035 14.49 8.67 -22.43
CA ILE A 1035 14.96 9.93 -21.80
C ILE A 1035 16.12 9.64 -20.87
N ASN A 1036 17.19 10.44 -20.98
CA ASN A 1036 18.32 10.40 -20.05
C ASN A 1036 18.33 11.70 -19.22
N LEU A 1037 18.32 11.57 -17.90
CA LEU A 1037 18.35 12.68 -16.95
C LEU A 1037 19.65 12.70 -16.15
N THR A 1038 20.04 13.88 -15.67
CA THR A 1038 21.14 14.06 -14.70
C THR A 1038 20.85 13.27 -13.42
N LYS A 1039 21.88 12.85 -12.68
CA LYS A 1039 21.69 12.16 -11.39
C LYS A 1039 21.02 13.08 -10.37
N ALA A 1040 21.29 14.38 -10.45
CA ALA A 1040 20.58 15.38 -9.66
C ALA A 1040 19.06 15.31 -9.92
N GLU A 1041 18.62 15.31 -11.18
CA GLU A 1041 17.19 15.27 -11.50
C GLU A 1041 16.58 13.91 -11.15
N GLN A 1042 17.30 12.81 -11.37
CA GLN A 1042 16.85 11.49 -10.92
C GLN A 1042 16.62 11.46 -9.41
N ASN A 1043 17.54 12.04 -8.62
CA ASN A 1043 17.40 12.12 -7.17
C ASN A 1043 16.22 13.00 -6.72
N ARG A 1044 15.92 14.09 -7.45
CA ARG A 1044 14.74 14.93 -7.22
C ARG A 1044 13.45 14.14 -7.46
N LEU A 1045 13.34 13.45 -8.60
CA LEU A 1045 12.20 12.60 -8.95
C LEU A 1045 11.99 11.46 -7.94
N ILE A 1046 13.08 10.80 -7.53
CA ILE A 1046 13.04 9.75 -6.50
C ILE A 1046 12.53 10.31 -5.17
N SER A 1047 13.05 11.46 -4.75
CA SER A 1047 12.70 12.04 -3.44
C SER A 1047 11.24 12.47 -3.36
N GLY A 1048 10.64 12.92 -4.47
CA GLY A 1048 9.21 13.26 -4.53
C GLY A 1048 8.25 12.08 -4.38
N MET A 1049 8.71 10.84 -4.62
CA MET A 1049 7.89 9.62 -4.48
C MET A 1049 8.10 8.87 -3.16
N VAL A 1050 9.17 9.18 -2.41
CA VAL A 1050 9.48 8.49 -1.15
C VAL A 1050 8.43 8.82 -0.10
N GLY A 1051 8.01 7.80 0.65
CA GLY A 1051 7.00 7.95 1.71
C GLY A 1051 5.57 7.62 1.27
N VAL A 1052 5.29 7.54 -0.04
CA VAL A 1052 3.98 7.08 -0.54
C VAL A 1052 3.70 5.66 -0.06
N LYS A 1053 2.49 5.42 0.45
CA LYS A 1053 2.06 4.10 0.89
C LYS A 1053 2.08 3.12 -0.27
N ARG A 1054 2.60 1.92 0.00
CA ARG A 1054 2.61 0.79 -0.94
C ARG A 1054 1.79 -0.38 -0.44
N THR A 1055 1.95 -0.76 0.82
CA THR A 1055 1.31 -1.95 1.41
C THR A 1055 1.04 -1.76 2.89
N THR A 1056 0.31 -2.68 3.51
CA THR A 1056 0.22 -2.81 4.97
C THR A 1056 0.94 -4.07 5.44
N GLY A 1057 1.26 -4.15 6.73
CA GLY A 1057 1.94 -5.26 7.37
C GLY A 1057 1.51 -5.45 8.82
N GLN A 1058 2.26 -6.28 9.54
CA GLN A 1058 2.04 -6.56 10.95
C GLN A 1058 3.32 -6.29 11.75
N HIS A 1059 3.16 -5.85 13.00
CA HIS A 1059 4.26 -5.75 13.94
C HIS A 1059 4.82 -7.16 14.26
N PRO A 1060 6.15 -7.33 14.39
CA PRO A 1060 6.77 -8.65 14.61
C PRO A 1060 6.29 -9.40 15.86
N GLY A 1061 5.81 -8.70 16.88
CA GLY A 1061 5.29 -9.33 18.11
C GLY A 1061 4.25 -8.54 18.87
N GLY A 1062 3.83 -7.37 18.34
CA GLY A 1062 2.99 -6.43 19.06
C GLY A 1062 1.54 -6.87 19.07
N ILE A 1063 1.02 -7.14 20.26
CA ILE A 1063 -0.39 -7.42 20.52
C ILE A 1063 -1.03 -6.18 21.16
N VAL A 1064 -2.06 -5.64 20.54
CA VAL A 1064 -2.87 -4.54 21.07
C VAL A 1064 -4.02 -5.12 21.88
N VAL A 1065 -4.18 -4.64 23.11
CA VAL A 1065 -5.22 -5.10 24.05
C VAL A 1065 -6.29 -4.03 24.21
N ILE A 1066 -7.53 -4.38 23.89
CA ILE A 1066 -8.69 -3.51 24.06
C ILE A 1066 -9.39 -3.83 25.38
N PRO A 1067 -9.61 -2.87 26.28
CA PRO A 1067 -10.33 -3.14 27.51
C PRO A 1067 -11.78 -3.58 27.21
N LYS A 1068 -12.33 -4.51 28.01
CA LYS A 1068 -13.66 -5.11 27.81
C LYS A 1068 -14.82 -4.10 27.79
N GLU A 1069 -14.58 -2.91 28.33
CA GLU A 1069 -15.54 -1.79 28.40
C GLU A 1069 -15.69 -1.06 27.06
N TYR A 1070 -14.76 -1.28 26.11
CA TYR A 1070 -14.67 -0.57 24.84
C TYR A 1070 -14.66 -1.54 23.65
N ASP A 1071 -14.98 -0.98 22.48
CA ASP A 1071 -14.85 -1.63 21.19
C ASP A 1071 -13.55 -1.17 20.51
N ILE A 1072 -12.92 -2.00 19.67
CA ILE A 1072 -11.78 -1.59 18.86
C ILE A 1072 -12.11 -0.35 18.01
N TYR A 1073 -13.36 -0.25 17.54
CA TYR A 1073 -13.86 0.88 16.75
C TYR A 1073 -14.00 2.19 17.53
N ASP A 1074 -13.72 2.22 18.83
CA ASP A 1074 -13.56 3.46 19.59
C ASP A 1074 -12.17 4.10 19.37
N PHE A 1075 -11.22 3.35 18.79
CA PHE A 1075 -9.82 3.77 18.65
C PHE A 1075 -9.32 3.69 17.21
N THR A 1076 -9.65 2.63 16.48
CA THR A 1076 -9.12 2.39 15.13
C THR A 1076 -9.98 1.39 14.34
N PRO A 1077 -10.06 1.49 13.01
CA PRO A 1077 -10.52 0.37 12.18
C PRO A 1077 -9.57 -0.84 12.28
N VAL A 1078 -9.96 -1.96 11.70
CA VAL A 1078 -9.13 -3.17 11.59
C VAL A 1078 -9.11 -3.70 10.16
N GLN A 1079 -8.06 -4.44 9.82
CA GLN A 1079 -7.89 -5.04 8.49
C GLN A 1079 -7.06 -6.33 8.54
N HIS A 1080 -6.91 -6.99 7.39
CA HIS A 1080 -5.89 -8.02 7.23
C HIS A 1080 -4.53 -7.39 6.88
N PRO A 1081 -3.42 -7.94 7.38
CA PRO A 1081 -2.09 -7.51 6.95
C PRO A 1081 -1.87 -7.86 5.47
N ALA A 1082 -1.39 -6.89 4.69
CA ALA A 1082 -1.20 -6.99 3.25
C ALA A 1082 -2.45 -7.49 2.50
N ASP A 1083 -3.64 -7.22 3.06
CA ASP A 1083 -4.96 -7.60 2.55
C ASP A 1083 -5.15 -9.12 2.32
N LYS A 1084 -4.37 -9.94 3.04
CA LYS A 1084 -4.41 -11.41 2.92
C LYS A 1084 -5.32 -12.04 3.98
N ALA A 1085 -6.57 -12.30 3.59
CA ALA A 1085 -7.57 -12.97 4.43
C ALA A 1085 -7.13 -14.37 4.93
N GLY A 1086 -6.30 -15.08 4.16
CA GLY A 1086 -5.81 -16.43 4.51
C GLY A 1086 -4.85 -16.47 5.70
N SER A 1087 -4.42 -15.34 6.25
CA SER A 1087 -3.49 -15.28 7.39
C SER A 1087 -4.15 -15.64 8.73
N GLY A 1088 -5.48 -15.50 8.84
CA GLY A 1088 -6.20 -15.64 10.11
C GLY A 1088 -5.87 -14.55 11.15
N VAL A 1089 -5.11 -13.53 10.75
CA VAL A 1089 -4.65 -12.43 11.60
C VAL A 1089 -5.42 -11.16 11.25
N ILE A 1090 -5.85 -10.45 12.29
CA ILE A 1090 -6.46 -9.11 12.18
C ILE A 1090 -5.50 -8.11 12.82
N THR A 1091 -5.19 -7.06 12.07
CA THR A 1091 -4.33 -5.95 12.49
C THR A 1091 -5.13 -4.68 12.70
N THR A 1092 -4.67 -3.80 13.60
CA THR A 1092 -5.14 -2.41 13.66
C THR A 1092 -4.87 -1.70 12.32
N HIS A 1093 -5.80 -0.85 11.90
CA HIS A 1093 -5.67 -0.08 10.65
C HIS A 1093 -4.68 1.08 10.81
N PHE A 1094 -4.70 1.73 11.98
CA PHE A 1094 -3.68 2.70 12.37
C PHE A 1094 -2.41 1.99 12.85
N ALA A 1095 -1.26 2.56 12.50
CA ALA A 1095 0.01 2.13 13.03
C ALA A 1095 0.05 2.36 14.55
N PHE A 1096 0.60 1.41 15.30
CA PHE A 1096 0.57 1.45 16.77
C PHE A 1096 1.31 2.66 17.35
N GLU A 1097 2.27 3.25 16.64
CA GLU A 1097 2.93 4.49 17.06
C GLU A 1097 1.96 5.64 17.34
N TYR A 1098 0.78 5.65 16.71
CA TYR A 1098 -0.27 6.64 16.98
C TYR A 1098 -1.18 6.28 18.14
N LEU A 1099 -1.16 5.02 18.57
CA LEU A 1099 -2.00 4.46 19.64
C LEU A 1099 -1.23 4.23 20.94
N HIS A 1100 0.09 4.44 20.96
CA HIS A 1100 0.97 4.11 22.08
C HIS A 1100 0.58 4.78 23.42
N ASP A 1101 0.09 6.01 23.35
CA ASP A 1101 -0.37 6.77 24.52
C ASP A 1101 -1.80 6.39 24.95
N THR A 1102 -2.54 5.67 24.09
CA THR A 1102 -3.97 5.39 24.25
C THR A 1102 -4.24 3.96 24.68
N LEU A 1103 -3.58 2.99 24.04
CA LEU A 1103 -3.83 1.56 24.23
C LEU A 1103 -2.57 0.82 24.68
N LEU A 1104 -2.78 -0.24 25.43
CA LEU A 1104 -1.71 -1.13 25.84
C LEU A 1104 -1.24 -2.02 24.68
N LYS A 1105 0.08 -2.16 24.54
CA LYS A 1105 0.72 -3.18 23.70
C LYS A 1105 1.51 -4.16 24.56
N LEU A 1106 1.43 -5.44 24.20
CA LEU A 1106 2.31 -6.50 24.69
C LEU A 1106 3.24 -6.93 23.56
N ASP A 1107 4.55 -6.77 23.74
CA ASP A 1107 5.53 -7.22 22.76
C ASP A 1107 5.98 -8.65 23.04
N ILE A 1108 5.26 -9.58 22.41
CA ILE A 1108 5.52 -11.02 22.42
C ILE A 1108 6.39 -11.33 21.20
N LEU A 1109 7.69 -11.13 21.35
CA LEU A 1109 8.67 -11.20 20.26
C LEU A 1109 9.19 -12.63 20.07
N GLY A 1110 9.46 -13.00 18.81
CA GLY A 1110 10.15 -14.23 18.47
C GLY A 1110 11.65 -13.98 18.48
N HIS A 1111 12.39 -14.82 19.19
CA HIS A 1111 13.85 -14.73 19.30
C HIS A 1111 14.48 -16.12 19.22
N ASP A 1112 15.69 -16.19 18.67
CA ASP A 1112 16.38 -17.46 18.46
C ASP A 1112 17.09 -17.96 19.71
N ALA A 1113 17.50 -17.07 20.63
CA ALA A 1113 18.19 -17.47 21.87
C ALA A 1113 17.39 -18.47 22.73
N PRO A 1114 16.09 -18.25 23.05
CA PRO A 1114 15.29 -19.27 23.75
C PRO A 1114 15.20 -20.60 23.01
N THR A 1115 15.14 -20.56 21.68
CA THR A 1115 15.14 -21.77 20.84
C THR A 1115 16.47 -22.51 20.97
N LEU A 1116 17.59 -21.79 20.94
CA LEU A 1116 18.93 -22.34 21.09
C LEU A 1116 19.12 -22.97 22.46
N TYR A 1117 18.67 -22.32 23.54
CA TYR A 1117 18.68 -22.87 24.88
C TYR A 1117 17.96 -24.22 24.91
N LYS A 1118 16.73 -24.28 24.39
CA LYS A 1118 15.96 -25.53 24.38
C LYS A 1118 16.67 -26.65 23.63
N VAL A 1119 17.26 -26.34 22.48
CA VAL A 1119 18.04 -27.30 21.69
C VAL A 1119 19.26 -27.78 22.48
N LEU A 1120 20.02 -26.88 23.09
CA LEU A 1120 21.18 -27.24 23.91
C LEU A 1120 20.79 -28.12 25.11
N GLU A 1121 19.71 -27.79 25.83
CA GLU A 1121 19.19 -28.63 26.92
C GLU A 1121 18.82 -30.03 26.42
N GLN A 1122 18.14 -30.13 25.28
CA GLN A 1122 17.71 -31.41 24.70
C GLN A 1122 18.90 -32.31 24.32
N TYR A 1123 19.97 -31.74 23.77
CA TYR A 1123 21.14 -32.51 23.32
C TYR A 1123 22.14 -32.79 24.44
N THR A 1124 22.25 -31.91 25.43
CA THR A 1124 23.23 -32.05 26.52
C THR A 1124 22.65 -32.66 27.79
N GLY A 1125 21.32 -32.55 28.01
CA GLY A 1125 20.65 -32.88 29.26
C GLY A 1125 20.95 -31.89 30.40
N ILE A 1126 21.62 -30.77 30.12
CA ILE A 1126 22.01 -29.75 31.10
C ILE A 1126 20.98 -28.62 31.06
N ASP A 1127 20.36 -28.30 32.20
CA ASP A 1127 19.47 -27.15 32.36
C ASP A 1127 20.27 -25.84 32.28
N VAL A 1128 19.89 -24.94 31.37
CA VAL A 1128 20.66 -23.70 31.13
C VAL A 1128 20.69 -22.78 32.34
N ARG A 1129 19.70 -22.85 33.24
CA ARG A 1129 19.63 -22.05 34.47
C ARG A 1129 20.66 -22.46 35.51
N THR A 1130 21.29 -23.62 35.32
CA THR A 1130 22.33 -24.13 36.22
C THR A 1130 23.75 -23.72 35.80
N ILE A 1131 23.90 -23.08 34.64
CA ILE A 1131 25.20 -22.68 34.10
C ILE A 1131 25.79 -21.52 34.91
N PRO A 1132 27.05 -21.62 35.38
CA PRO A 1132 27.70 -20.54 36.12
C PRO A 1132 28.04 -19.35 35.20
N MET A 1133 27.66 -18.15 35.62
CA MET A 1133 27.94 -16.89 34.90
C MET A 1133 29.41 -16.44 34.99
N ASN A 1134 30.19 -17.05 35.89
CA ASN A 1134 31.59 -16.73 36.16
C ASN A 1134 32.57 -17.84 35.72
N ASP A 1135 32.17 -18.71 34.79
CA ASP A 1135 33.04 -19.78 34.28
C ASP A 1135 34.26 -19.19 33.57
N SER A 1136 35.45 -19.46 34.13
CA SER A 1136 36.71 -18.92 33.62
C SER A 1136 37.02 -19.37 32.18
N LYS A 1137 36.66 -20.60 31.80
CA LYS A 1137 36.93 -21.12 30.45
C LYS A 1137 36.01 -20.50 29.40
N VAL A 1138 34.78 -20.16 29.79
CA VAL A 1138 33.83 -19.45 28.93
C VAL A 1138 34.27 -17.99 28.74
N LEU A 1139 34.62 -17.30 29.83
CA LEU A 1139 35.11 -15.92 29.75
C LEU A 1139 36.45 -15.80 29.01
N GLU A 1140 37.26 -16.85 29.01
CA GLU A 1140 38.51 -16.91 28.24
C GLU A 1140 38.29 -16.75 26.72
N LEU A 1141 37.11 -17.14 26.20
CA LEU A 1141 36.75 -16.98 24.78
C LEU A 1141 36.82 -15.53 24.29
N LEU A 1142 36.71 -14.57 25.21
CA LEU A 1142 36.75 -13.14 24.94
C LEU A 1142 38.17 -12.62 24.71
N ASN A 1143 39.20 -13.34 25.16
CA ASN A 1143 40.58 -12.89 25.11
C ASN A 1143 41.54 -13.88 24.45
N SER A 1144 41.06 -15.11 24.19
CA SER A 1144 41.88 -16.21 23.70
C SER A 1144 41.03 -17.25 22.98
N THR A 1145 41.71 -18.13 22.22
CA THR A 1145 41.15 -19.31 21.58
C THR A 1145 41.57 -20.63 22.27
N GLU A 1146 42.38 -20.53 23.33
CA GLU A 1146 42.97 -21.67 24.04
C GLU A 1146 41.91 -22.59 24.67
N SER A 1147 40.85 -22.03 25.28
CA SER A 1147 39.80 -22.81 25.94
C SER A 1147 39.04 -23.77 25.02
N ILE A 1148 39.06 -23.55 23.70
CA ILE A 1148 38.47 -24.45 22.69
C ILE A 1148 39.52 -25.22 21.88
N GLY A 1149 40.81 -25.07 22.19
CA GLY A 1149 41.91 -25.83 21.59
C GLY A 1149 42.21 -25.49 20.13
N ILE A 1150 41.86 -24.28 19.69
CA ILE A 1150 42.08 -23.79 18.31
C ILE A 1150 43.16 -22.71 18.34
N LYS A 1151 44.04 -22.67 17.32
CA LYS A 1151 45.03 -21.59 17.18
C LYS A 1151 44.43 -20.37 16.45
N PRO A 1152 44.81 -19.13 16.81
CA PRO A 1152 44.30 -17.91 16.17
C PRO A 1152 44.38 -17.91 14.64
N GLU A 1153 45.44 -18.49 14.06
CA GLU A 1153 45.66 -18.53 12.62
C GLU A 1153 44.63 -19.41 11.89
N GLN A 1154 44.02 -20.38 12.57
CA GLN A 1154 43.04 -21.30 11.97
C GLN A 1154 41.69 -20.63 11.74
N ILE A 1155 41.36 -19.60 12.51
CA ILE A 1155 40.10 -18.84 12.42
C ILE A 1155 40.32 -17.37 12.05
N GLY A 1156 41.58 -16.95 11.89
CA GLY A 1156 41.96 -15.57 11.57
C GLY A 1156 41.53 -14.57 12.63
N SER A 1157 41.59 -14.94 13.92
CA SER A 1157 41.11 -14.13 15.05
C SER A 1157 41.81 -14.55 16.34
N GLU A 1158 42.17 -13.58 17.18
CA GLU A 1158 42.79 -13.84 18.51
C GLU A 1158 41.76 -14.25 19.58
N ILE A 1159 40.47 -14.13 19.27
CA ILE A 1159 39.34 -14.43 20.18
C ILE A 1159 38.39 -15.45 19.55
N ALA A 1160 37.64 -16.16 20.39
CA ALA A 1160 36.77 -17.29 20.03
C ALA A 1160 35.27 -17.02 20.17
N THR A 1161 34.81 -15.78 19.94
CA THR A 1161 33.39 -15.39 20.10
C THR A 1161 32.53 -15.62 18.85
N PHE A 1162 33.02 -16.33 17.84
CA PHE A 1162 32.26 -16.60 16.61
C PHE A 1162 30.97 -17.38 16.90
N GLY A 1163 29.87 -16.94 16.31
CA GLY A 1163 28.57 -17.59 16.48
C GLY A 1163 27.88 -17.29 17.82
N LEU A 1164 28.53 -16.58 18.75
CA LEU A 1164 27.86 -16.06 19.94
C LEU A 1164 26.95 -14.89 19.54
N PRO A 1165 25.67 -14.88 19.96
CA PRO A 1165 24.75 -13.77 19.68
C PRO A 1165 25.34 -12.43 20.08
N GLU A 1166 25.19 -11.41 19.23
CA GLU A 1166 25.77 -10.06 19.32
C GLU A 1166 27.32 -10.00 19.27
N LEU A 1167 28.01 -10.81 20.05
CA LEU A 1167 29.48 -10.79 20.22
C LEU A 1167 30.26 -11.32 19.01
N GLY A 1168 29.62 -12.06 18.10
CA GLY A 1168 30.26 -12.67 16.93
C GLY A 1168 30.46 -11.73 15.74
N THR A 1169 29.82 -10.55 15.73
CA THR A 1169 29.90 -9.62 14.59
C THR A 1169 31.32 -9.06 14.43
N LYS A 1170 31.74 -8.73 13.20
CA LYS A 1170 33.08 -8.18 12.96
C LYS A 1170 33.33 -6.90 13.77
N TYR A 1171 32.30 -6.08 13.92
CA TYR A 1171 32.35 -4.82 14.67
C TYR A 1171 32.60 -5.07 16.17
N VAL A 1172 31.79 -5.92 16.81
CA VAL A 1172 31.90 -6.19 18.24
C VAL A 1172 33.15 -6.98 18.57
N ARG A 1173 33.56 -7.92 17.71
CA ARG A 1173 34.84 -8.63 17.87
C ARG A 1173 36.05 -7.69 17.90
N GLN A 1174 36.05 -6.65 17.07
CA GLN A 1174 37.10 -5.63 17.14
C GLN A 1174 37.06 -4.88 18.47
N MET A 1175 35.88 -4.48 18.94
CA MET A 1175 35.73 -3.83 20.26
C MET A 1175 36.26 -4.71 21.40
N ILE A 1176 35.96 -6.02 21.37
CA ILE A 1176 36.46 -6.98 22.37
C ILE A 1176 37.99 -7.06 22.33
N ILE A 1177 38.60 -7.11 21.14
CA ILE A 1177 40.07 -7.12 20.99
C ILE A 1177 40.68 -5.84 21.56
N ASP A 1178 40.04 -4.69 21.34
CA ASP A 1178 40.52 -3.38 21.79
C ASP A 1178 40.36 -3.21 23.32
N THR A 1179 39.28 -3.73 23.90
CA THR A 1179 38.90 -3.52 25.32
C THR A 1179 39.36 -4.64 26.26
N LYS A 1180 39.54 -5.86 25.76
CA LYS A 1180 39.96 -7.07 26.50
C LYS A 1180 39.15 -7.32 27.79
N PRO A 1181 37.82 -7.51 27.67
CA PRO A 1181 36.92 -7.71 28.81
C PRO A 1181 37.28 -8.97 29.59
N LYS A 1182 37.21 -8.92 30.93
CA LYS A 1182 37.64 -10.02 31.81
C LYS A 1182 36.52 -10.64 32.63
N ASN A 1183 35.44 -9.90 32.84
CA ASN A 1183 34.36 -10.29 33.73
C ASN A 1183 32.99 -10.05 33.07
N PHE A 1184 31.90 -10.39 33.77
CA PHE A 1184 30.55 -10.26 33.24
C PHE A 1184 30.13 -8.79 33.09
N SER A 1185 30.48 -7.93 34.06
CA SER A 1185 30.15 -6.50 33.94
C SER A 1185 30.83 -5.82 32.74
N ASP A 1186 32.06 -6.21 32.39
CA ASP A 1186 32.75 -5.72 31.19
C ASP A 1186 31.99 -6.10 29.91
N LEU A 1187 31.41 -7.32 29.86
CA LEU A 1187 30.56 -7.75 28.75
C LEU A 1187 29.29 -6.93 28.63
N VAL A 1188 28.64 -6.61 29.76
CA VAL A 1188 27.45 -5.75 29.78
C VAL A 1188 27.79 -4.36 29.26
N GLN A 1189 28.95 -3.81 29.63
CA GLN A 1189 29.44 -2.52 29.12
C GLN A 1189 29.68 -2.57 27.60
N ILE A 1190 30.37 -3.59 27.09
CA ILE A 1190 30.59 -3.76 25.64
C ILE A 1190 29.27 -3.91 24.90
N SER A 1191 28.33 -4.68 25.45
CA SER A 1191 26.98 -4.80 24.90
C SER A 1191 26.30 -3.43 24.81
N GLY A 1192 26.42 -2.57 25.82
CA GLY A 1192 25.89 -1.21 25.76
C GLY A 1192 26.57 -0.35 24.69
N MET A 1193 27.91 -0.38 24.61
CA MET A 1193 28.67 0.48 23.68
C MET A 1193 28.56 0.05 22.22
N SER A 1194 28.28 -1.22 21.96
CA SER A 1194 28.18 -1.77 20.60
C SER A 1194 26.83 -1.51 19.92
N HIS A 1195 25.80 -1.09 20.66
CA HIS A 1195 24.43 -0.95 20.17
C HIS A 1195 24.01 0.52 20.09
N GLY A 1196 24.37 1.18 18.99
CA GLY A 1196 23.90 2.52 18.65
C GLY A 1196 24.87 3.29 17.74
N THR A 1197 24.33 4.00 16.75
CA THR A 1197 25.16 4.82 15.85
C THR A 1197 25.75 5.99 16.62
N GLY A 1198 27.08 6.17 16.54
CA GLY A 1198 27.80 7.27 17.20
C GLY A 1198 28.18 7.03 18.66
N ILE A 1199 28.02 5.81 19.19
CA ILE A 1199 28.41 5.49 20.59
C ILE A 1199 29.90 5.11 20.69
N TRP A 1200 30.35 4.14 19.89
CA TRP A 1200 31.77 3.71 19.88
C TRP A 1200 32.57 4.30 18.72
N LEU A 1201 31.99 4.40 17.52
CA LEU A 1201 32.63 5.05 16.38
C LEU A 1201 32.38 6.56 16.44
N GLY A 1202 33.40 7.30 16.86
CA GLY A 1202 33.47 8.74 17.10
C GLY A 1202 34.74 9.06 17.85
#